data_AF-A0A7Y5B5F3-F1
#
_entry.id   AF-A0A7Y5B5F3-F1
#
_cell.length_a   1.000
_cell.length_b   1.000
_cell.length_c   1.000
_cell.angle_alpha   90.00
_cell.angle_beta   90.00
_cell.angle_gamma   90.00
#
_symmetry.space_group_name_H-M   'P 1'
#
loop_
_entity.id
_entity.type
_entity.pdbx_description
1 polymer ?
#
loop_
_entity_poly.entity_id
_entity_poly.type
_entity_poly.pdbx_seq_one_letter_code
_entity_poly.pdbx_strand_id
1 'polypeptide(L)'
;MDRFRLNPDYSPKGDQQQAIDLLAEGLTKGHRFQTLKGATGTGKTFTMAAIAAALQRPALVIAHNKTLAAQLCQEFRAFFPDNSVQYFISYYDYYQPEAYVPQTDTYIEKDSSINDEIDRLRHAATQAVLERRDALVVASVSCIFGLGSPDEYMQGVLTFEVGAAMDMRDCMRKLVGMTYKRNDMVLGRGTFRARGDVLEVQPADEEIITRVEFFGDEIERIRLYDPLTGETLDQPNRITIFPATHYVTPWDRLQEILIKIDEEAQRQQEYFLSQGKHIEAQRIRQRTDMDLEMMRELGYCSGIENYSRYLDGRSEGEPPYTLMDYFPKDVIIFVDESHQTIPQLRAMYNGDRQRKSTLVEYGFRLPSALDNRPLRFEEFLDRVGQVIFVSATPGPFERDNSAVIAEQVIRPTGLLDPNVEVRPTKGQIDDLIAEIQQTVDRGDRALVTTLTKKMAEDLTDYLREAGMKVQYLHSTVHTLERMEILRDLRLGNCDIVVGVNLLREGLDLPEVSLVAILDADKEGFLRSETSLIQTIGRAARNKLGRVVLYADKITGSMERAIDETNRRRAIQEAHNLKHGIEPETIKKEVRDSVRSLKVAEESAAYDKGIDPDRIAFEDLPMVIARLEREMKEASKALEFEEAAAIRDEIFKLRAILEQTKRL
;
A
#
# COMPACT_ATOMS: atom_id res chain seq x y z
N MET A 1 -10.10 -22.28 -20.00
CA MET A 1 -9.76 -22.22 -18.57
C MET A 1 -8.59 -21.28 -18.43
N ASP A 2 -8.80 -20.21 -17.68
CA ASP A 2 -7.76 -19.23 -17.39
C ASP A 2 -6.64 -19.91 -16.59
N ARG A 3 -5.40 -19.70 -17.02
CA ARG A 3 -4.20 -20.34 -16.45
C ARG A 3 -3.11 -19.30 -16.33
N PHE A 4 -2.38 -19.31 -15.21
CA PHE A 4 -1.19 -18.49 -15.03
C PHE A 4 -0.15 -18.83 -16.11
N ARG A 5 0.31 -17.81 -16.83
CA ARG A 5 1.33 -17.88 -17.88
C ARG A 5 2.48 -16.97 -17.50
N LEU A 6 3.55 -17.58 -17.00
CA LEU A 6 4.79 -16.85 -16.77
C LEU A 6 5.35 -16.34 -18.09
N ASN A 7 5.80 -15.11 -18.09
CA ASN A 7 6.59 -14.56 -19.19
C ASN A 7 7.83 -15.46 -19.42
N PRO A 8 8.04 -15.98 -20.65
CA PRO A 8 9.16 -16.86 -21.00
C PRO A 8 10.56 -16.29 -20.74
N ASP A 9 10.69 -14.97 -20.62
CA ASP A 9 11.96 -14.29 -20.34
C ASP A 9 12.50 -14.60 -18.93
N TYR A 10 11.64 -15.10 -18.04
CA TYR A 10 12.00 -15.45 -16.68
C TYR A 10 12.11 -16.96 -16.50
N SER A 11 13.24 -17.40 -15.94
CA SER A 11 13.49 -18.80 -15.58
C SER A 11 14.12 -18.90 -14.19
N PRO A 12 13.86 -19.98 -13.43
CA PRO A 12 14.49 -20.21 -12.14
C PRO A 12 16.02 -20.30 -12.25
N LYS A 13 16.71 -19.60 -11.35
CA LYS A 13 18.18 -19.56 -11.24
C LYS A 13 18.65 -19.87 -9.83
N GLY A 14 19.88 -20.38 -9.70
CA GLY A 14 20.46 -20.71 -8.40
C GLY A 14 19.63 -21.76 -7.65
N ASP A 15 19.28 -21.48 -6.40
CA ASP A 15 18.47 -22.35 -5.54
C ASP A 15 16.95 -22.07 -5.64
N GLN A 16 16.51 -21.19 -6.55
CA GLN A 16 15.09 -20.90 -6.76
C GLN A 16 14.28 -22.15 -7.12
N GLN A 17 14.78 -23.00 -8.03
CA GLN A 17 14.05 -24.20 -8.45
C GLN A 17 13.81 -25.15 -7.26
N GLN A 18 14.84 -25.36 -6.43
CA GLN A 18 14.72 -26.20 -5.24
C GLN A 18 13.69 -25.62 -4.25
N ALA A 19 13.69 -24.30 -4.05
CA ALA A 19 12.72 -23.64 -3.18
C ALA A 19 11.29 -23.73 -3.74
N ILE A 20 11.11 -23.54 -5.06
CA ILE A 20 9.82 -23.68 -5.75
C ILE A 20 9.30 -25.10 -5.57
N ASP A 21 10.10 -26.11 -5.89
CA ASP A 21 9.69 -27.52 -5.83
C ASP A 21 9.30 -27.91 -4.41
N LEU A 22 10.12 -27.55 -3.42
CA LEU A 22 9.88 -27.87 -2.01
C LEU A 22 8.58 -27.25 -1.49
N LEU A 23 8.34 -25.97 -1.77
CA LEU A 23 7.15 -25.27 -1.30
C LEU A 23 5.89 -25.69 -2.06
N ALA A 24 5.98 -25.91 -3.37
CA ALA A 24 4.87 -26.38 -4.19
C ALA A 24 4.46 -27.82 -3.82
N GLU A 25 5.44 -28.69 -3.55
CA GLU A 25 5.18 -30.04 -3.05
C GLU A 25 4.52 -29.99 -1.67
N GLY A 26 5.00 -29.13 -0.75
CA GLY A 26 4.39 -28.95 0.56
C GLY A 26 2.94 -28.44 0.48
N LEU A 27 2.64 -27.52 -0.46
CA LEU A 27 1.27 -27.08 -0.71
C LEU A 27 0.40 -28.23 -1.23
N THR A 28 0.94 -29.06 -2.14
CA THR A 28 0.23 -30.23 -2.69
C THR A 28 -0.03 -31.29 -1.62
N LYS A 29 0.87 -31.45 -0.65
CA LYS A 29 0.70 -32.33 0.53
C LYS A 29 -0.27 -31.79 1.59
N GLY A 30 -0.81 -30.59 1.39
CA GLY A 30 -1.75 -29.97 2.33
C GLY A 30 -1.08 -29.31 3.53
N HIS A 31 0.21 -28.97 3.47
CA HIS A 31 0.85 -28.18 4.53
C HIS A 31 0.16 -26.81 4.62
N ARG A 32 -0.32 -26.48 5.82
CA ARG A 32 -1.02 -25.22 6.10
C ARG A 32 -0.05 -24.03 6.07
N PHE A 33 1.12 -24.18 6.68
CA PHE A 33 2.10 -23.11 6.85
C PHE A 33 3.47 -23.56 6.39
N GLN A 34 4.12 -22.72 5.59
CA GLN A 34 5.47 -22.91 5.11
C GLN A 34 6.20 -21.57 5.08
N THR A 35 7.53 -21.60 5.05
CA THR A 35 8.35 -20.38 4.97
C THR A 35 9.35 -20.46 3.83
N LEU A 36 9.35 -19.44 2.97
CA LEU A 36 10.48 -19.12 2.10
C LEU A 36 11.46 -18.22 2.86
N LYS A 37 12.53 -18.83 3.37
CA LYS A 37 13.64 -18.11 4.02
C LYS A 37 14.61 -17.62 2.94
N GLY A 38 14.20 -16.55 2.26
CA GLY A 38 14.93 -15.98 1.12
C GLY A 38 15.81 -14.80 1.52
N ALA A 39 17.12 -14.85 1.23
CA ALA A 39 18.00 -13.70 1.41
C ALA A 39 17.62 -12.52 0.49
N THR A 40 18.00 -11.30 0.86
CA THR A 40 17.72 -10.11 0.04
C THR A 40 18.39 -10.24 -1.33
N GLY A 41 17.60 -10.04 -2.38
CA GLY A 41 18.09 -10.07 -3.76
C GLY A 41 18.17 -11.44 -4.43
N THR A 42 17.64 -12.49 -3.80
CA THR A 42 17.58 -13.83 -4.41
C THR A 42 16.38 -14.02 -5.34
N GLY A 43 15.54 -13.00 -5.54
CA GLY A 43 14.37 -13.08 -6.43
C GLY A 43 13.13 -13.74 -5.81
N LYS A 44 12.85 -13.46 -4.53
CA LYS A 44 11.70 -14.02 -3.80
C LYS A 44 10.37 -13.82 -4.53
N THR A 45 10.13 -12.65 -5.14
CA THR A 45 8.91 -12.38 -5.90
C THR A 45 8.73 -13.33 -7.08
N PHE A 46 9.80 -13.61 -7.82
CA PHE A 46 9.76 -14.58 -8.92
C PHE A 46 9.47 -15.99 -8.40
N THR A 47 10.07 -16.40 -7.27
CA THR A 47 9.75 -17.67 -6.61
C THR A 47 8.26 -17.77 -6.27
N MET A 48 7.65 -16.71 -5.72
CA MET A 48 6.20 -16.68 -5.45
C MET A 48 5.38 -16.84 -6.74
N ALA A 49 5.72 -16.09 -7.81
CA ALA A 49 5.07 -16.19 -9.11
C ALA A 49 5.18 -17.61 -9.69
N ALA A 50 6.37 -18.22 -9.61
CA ALA A 50 6.61 -19.56 -10.09
C ALA A 50 5.79 -20.62 -9.34
N ILE A 51 5.61 -20.48 -8.03
CA ILE A 51 4.74 -21.37 -7.25
C ILE A 51 3.28 -21.22 -7.67
N ALA A 52 2.78 -19.98 -7.84
CA ALA A 52 1.41 -19.74 -8.30
C ALA A 52 1.18 -20.33 -9.70
N ALA A 53 2.13 -20.16 -10.61
CA ALA A 53 2.09 -20.73 -11.95
C ALA A 53 2.21 -22.26 -11.97
N ALA A 54 3.01 -22.86 -11.09
CA ALA A 54 3.11 -24.32 -10.99
C ALA A 54 1.79 -24.95 -10.51
N LEU A 55 1.11 -24.29 -9.56
CA LEU A 55 -0.09 -24.84 -8.93
C LEU A 55 -1.39 -24.42 -9.61
N GLN A 56 -1.39 -23.37 -10.44
CA GLN A 56 -2.57 -22.88 -11.17
C GLN A 56 -3.75 -22.56 -10.25
N ARG A 57 -3.45 -21.87 -9.14
CA ARG A 57 -4.40 -21.47 -8.10
C ARG A 57 -4.36 -19.94 -7.91
N PRO A 58 -5.50 -19.28 -7.65
CA PRO A 58 -5.52 -17.87 -7.30
C PRO A 58 -4.58 -17.57 -6.13
N ALA A 59 -4.01 -16.36 -6.12
CA ALA A 59 -3.05 -15.97 -5.11
C ALA A 59 -3.36 -14.60 -4.52
N LEU A 60 -3.14 -14.45 -3.22
CA LEU A 60 -3.13 -13.17 -2.52
C LEU A 60 -1.74 -12.94 -1.95
N VAL A 61 -1.15 -11.79 -2.27
CA VAL A 61 0.15 -11.37 -1.74
C VAL A 61 -0.09 -10.20 -0.79
N ILE A 62 0.25 -10.37 0.49
CA ILE A 62 0.05 -9.35 1.53
C ILE A 62 1.38 -8.67 1.83
N ALA A 63 1.42 -7.35 1.69
CA ALA A 63 2.56 -6.50 2.01
C ALA A 63 2.25 -5.51 3.13
N HIS A 64 3.25 -5.20 3.96
CA HIS A 64 3.05 -4.34 5.14
C HIS A 64 2.97 -2.83 4.85
N ASN A 65 3.29 -2.40 3.62
CA ASN A 65 3.24 -0.99 3.24
C ASN A 65 2.85 -0.78 1.76
N LYS A 66 2.32 0.41 1.44
CA LYS A 66 1.81 0.76 0.09
C LYS A 66 2.93 0.76 -0.97
N THR A 67 4.13 1.22 -0.65
CA THR A 67 5.26 1.29 -1.60
C THR A 67 5.69 -0.08 -2.07
N LEU A 68 5.88 -1.02 -1.14
CA LEU A 68 6.24 -2.41 -1.44
C LEU A 68 5.11 -3.13 -2.18
N ALA A 69 3.84 -2.89 -1.80
CA ALA A 69 2.70 -3.44 -2.51
C ALA A 69 2.68 -2.99 -3.98
N ALA A 70 2.94 -1.71 -4.26
CA ALA A 70 3.02 -1.19 -5.62
C ALA A 70 4.18 -1.81 -6.42
N GLN A 71 5.36 -1.95 -5.80
CA GLN A 71 6.51 -2.60 -6.42
C GLN A 71 6.22 -4.07 -6.78
N LEU A 72 5.68 -4.84 -5.84
CA LEU A 72 5.30 -6.23 -6.05
C LEU A 72 4.25 -6.33 -7.17
N CYS A 73 3.23 -5.47 -7.17
CA CYS A 73 2.21 -5.45 -8.22
C CYS A 73 2.83 -5.23 -9.62
N GLN A 74 3.77 -4.29 -9.74
CA GLN A 74 4.49 -4.06 -10.98
C GLN A 74 5.35 -5.26 -11.40
N GLU A 75 6.04 -5.90 -10.47
CA GLU A 75 6.83 -7.11 -10.72
C GLU A 75 5.94 -8.26 -11.19
N PHE A 76 4.81 -8.51 -10.50
CA PHE A 76 3.86 -9.55 -10.89
C PHE A 76 3.23 -9.28 -12.26
N ARG A 77 2.92 -8.02 -12.60
CA ARG A 77 2.45 -7.66 -13.96
C ARG A 77 3.50 -7.97 -15.04
N ALA A 78 4.79 -7.80 -14.73
CA ALA A 78 5.86 -8.17 -15.65
C ALA A 78 6.02 -9.70 -15.77
N PHE A 79 5.82 -10.45 -14.68
CA PHE A 79 5.84 -11.91 -14.69
C PHE A 79 4.61 -12.52 -15.37
N PHE A 80 3.45 -11.86 -15.28
CA PHE A 80 2.17 -12.34 -15.79
C PHE A 80 1.48 -11.29 -16.69
N PRO A 81 2.03 -10.98 -17.87
CA PRO A 81 1.48 -9.95 -18.76
C PRO A 81 0.08 -10.30 -19.29
N ASP A 82 -0.25 -11.59 -19.37
CA ASP A 82 -1.50 -12.11 -19.92
C ASP A 82 -2.53 -12.53 -18.85
N ASN A 83 -2.25 -12.32 -17.55
CA ASN A 83 -3.15 -12.72 -16.45
C ASN A 83 -3.63 -11.53 -15.63
N SER A 84 -4.61 -11.77 -14.76
CA SER A 84 -5.23 -10.74 -13.94
C SER A 84 -4.40 -10.45 -12.68
N VAL A 85 -3.46 -9.51 -12.79
CA VAL A 85 -2.68 -9.00 -11.65
C VAL A 85 -3.29 -7.71 -11.11
N GLN A 86 -3.88 -7.81 -9.92
CA GLN A 86 -4.73 -6.79 -9.32
C GLN A 86 -4.11 -6.16 -8.09
N TYR A 87 -4.60 -4.97 -7.73
CA TYR A 87 -4.04 -4.15 -6.65
C TYR A 87 -5.12 -3.76 -5.65
N PHE A 88 -4.92 -4.09 -4.37
CA PHE A 88 -5.93 -3.88 -3.33
C PHE A 88 -5.34 -3.25 -2.06
N ILE A 89 -5.34 -1.92 -2.00
CA ILE A 89 -4.92 -1.17 -0.81
C ILE A 89 -6.05 -0.26 -0.32
N SER A 90 -5.82 0.47 0.78
CA SER A 90 -6.73 1.54 1.17
C SER A 90 -6.79 2.60 0.07
N TYR A 91 -8.00 2.89 -0.39
CA TYR A 91 -8.30 3.95 -1.34
C TYR A 91 -8.24 5.36 -0.77
N TYR A 92 -7.81 5.54 0.49
CA TYR A 92 -7.67 6.88 1.03
C TYR A 92 -6.26 7.42 0.75
N ASP A 93 -6.19 8.57 0.10
CA ASP A 93 -4.96 9.38 0.01
C ASP A 93 -4.65 9.98 1.38
N TYR A 94 -5.68 10.58 1.99
CA TYR A 94 -5.68 11.07 3.35
C TYR A 94 -6.82 10.41 4.14
N TYR A 95 -6.53 10.00 5.36
CA TYR A 95 -7.53 9.42 6.25
C TYR A 95 -7.26 9.80 7.70
N GLN A 96 -8.19 10.53 8.28
CA GLN A 96 -8.28 10.82 9.69
C GLN A 96 -9.49 10.06 10.26
N PRO A 97 -9.27 9.04 11.11
CA PRO A 97 -10.38 8.30 11.69
C PRO A 97 -11.13 9.17 12.69
N GLU A 98 -12.44 8.91 12.83
CA GLU A 98 -13.24 9.41 13.94
C GLU A 98 -12.59 8.98 15.28
N ALA A 99 -12.41 9.91 16.19
CA ALA A 99 -11.83 9.61 17.51
C ALA A 99 -12.33 10.60 18.56
N TYR A 100 -12.23 10.21 19.82
CA TYR A 100 -12.49 11.10 20.96
C TYR A 100 -11.32 11.00 21.94
N VAL A 101 -10.80 12.14 22.36
CA VAL A 101 -9.67 12.27 23.30
C VAL A 101 -10.22 12.79 24.64
N PRO A 102 -10.48 11.90 25.62
CA PRO A 102 -11.12 12.30 26.87
C PRO A 102 -10.32 13.32 27.69
N GLN A 103 -8.99 13.27 27.62
CA GLN A 103 -8.12 14.18 28.39
C GLN A 103 -8.31 15.65 28.01
N THR A 104 -8.70 15.92 26.76
CA THR A 104 -8.87 17.27 26.22
C THR A 104 -10.30 17.55 25.79
N ASP A 105 -11.25 16.64 26.10
CA ASP A 105 -12.66 16.69 25.65
C ASP A 105 -12.77 17.05 24.15
N THR A 106 -11.92 16.44 23.33
CA THR A 106 -11.82 16.77 21.91
C THR A 106 -12.39 15.63 21.07
N TYR A 107 -13.49 15.92 20.38
CA TYR A 107 -14.00 15.06 19.31
C TYR A 107 -13.31 15.40 18.00
N ILE A 108 -12.82 14.36 17.34
CA ILE A 108 -12.13 14.43 16.06
C ILE A 108 -13.05 13.82 15.02
N GLU A 109 -13.53 14.66 14.09
CA GLU A 109 -14.34 14.21 12.97
C GLU A 109 -13.57 13.32 12.01
N LYS A 110 -14.30 12.41 11.35
CA LYS A 110 -13.77 11.66 10.22
C LYS A 110 -13.54 12.64 9.08
N ASP A 111 -12.32 12.70 8.59
CA ASP A 111 -11.97 13.44 7.39
C ASP A 111 -11.14 12.56 6.48
N SER A 112 -11.45 12.56 5.19
CA SER A 112 -10.82 11.65 4.24
C SER A 112 -10.93 12.11 2.80
N SER A 113 -9.88 11.84 2.03
CA SER A 113 -9.88 11.98 0.57
C SER A 113 -9.76 10.61 -0.07
N ILE A 114 -10.69 10.29 -0.97
CA ILE A 114 -10.69 9.04 -1.72
C ILE A 114 -9.87 9.22 -3.00
N ASN A 115 -8.93 8.31 -3.21
CA ASN A 115 -8.23 8.10 -4.46
C ASN A 115 -9.09 7.25 -5.38
N ASP A 116 -9.64 7.96 -6.33
CA ASP A 116 -10.56 7.50 -7.34
C ASP A 116 -9.98 6.33 -8.17
N GLU A 117 -8.67 6.37 -8.49
CA GLU A 117 -7.99 5.28 -9.21
C GLU A 117 -7.75 4.03 -8.36
N ILE A 118 -7.43 4.21 -7.07
CA ILE A 118 -7.29 3.06 -6.16
C ILE A 118 -8.65 2.39 -5.92
N ASP A 119 -9.74 3.15 -5.82
CA ASP A 119 -11.08 2.58 -5.70
C ASP A 119 -11.45 1.71 -6.91
N ARG A 120 -11.17 2.21 -8.12
CA ARG A 120 -11.31 1.43 -9.36
C ARG A 120 -10.52 0.13 -9.32
N LEU A 121 -9.25 0.18 -8.91
CA LEU A 121 -8.40 -1.01 -8.78
C LEU A 121 -8.92 -2.00 -7.73
N ARG A 122 -9.54 -1.53 -6.65
CA ARG A 122 -10.18 -2.40 -5.65
C ARG A 122 -11.40 -3.12 -6.22
N HIS A 123 -12.23 -2.42 -7.00
CA HIS A 123 -13.34 -3.04 -7.71
C HIS A 123 -12.85 -4.10 -8.70
N ALA A 124 -11.86 -3.76 -9.53
CA ALA A 124 -11.23 -4.71 -10.45
C ALA A 124 -10.65 -5.95 -9.74
N ALA A 125 -10.05 -5.77 -8.56
CA ALA A 125 -9.55 -6.89 -7.76
C ALA A 125 -10.66 -7.83 -7.29
N THR A 126 -11.74 -7.30 -6.69
CA THR A 126 -12.85 -8.12 -6.20
C THR A 126 -13.56 -8.88 -7.32
N GLN A 127 -13.75 -8.24 -8.47
CA GLN A 127 -14.41 -8.86 -9.62
C GLN A 127 -13.52 -9.93 -10.26
N ALA A 128 -12.24 -9.62 -10.48
CA ALA A 128 -11.28 -10.57 -11.05
C ALA A 128 -11.21 -11.89 -10.26
N VAL A 129 -11.25 -11.81 -8.92
CA VAL A 129 -11.22 -13.00 -8.06
C VAL A 129 -12.50 -13.83 -8.17
N LEU A 130 -13.65 -13.19 -8.41
CA LEU A 130 -14.94 -13.86 -8.58
C LEU A 130 -15.10 -14.47 -9.99
N GLU A 131 -14.51 -13.85 -11.00
CA GLU A 131 -14.70 -14.26 -12.40
C GLU A 131 -13.60 -15.20 -12.93
N ARG A 132 -12.38 -15.11 -12.38
CA ARG A 132 -11.19 -15.75 -12.97
C ARG A 132 -10.39 -16.56 -11.96
N ARG A 133 -9.80 -17.66 -12.44
CA ARG A 133 -8.88 -18.50 -11.65
C ARG A 133 -7.42 -18.07 -11.71
N ASP A 134 -7.03 -17.30 -12.72
CA ASP A 134 -5.68 -16.76 -12.89
C ASP A 134 -5.53 -15.36 -12.28
N ALA A 135 -6.29 -15.08 -11.21
CA ALA A 135 -6.25 -13.83 -10.47
C ALA A 135 -5.17 -13.86 -9.38
N LEU A 136 -4.25 -12.90 -9.42
CA LEU A 136 -3.29 -12.62 -8.36
C LEU A 136 -3.53 -11.21 -7.85
N VAL A 137 -3.87 -11.07 -6.56
CA VAL A 137 -4.09 -9.77 -5.94
C VAL A 137 -2.90 -9.44 -5.04
N VAL A 138 -2.30 -8.27 -5.24
CA VAL A 138 -1.34 -7.70 -4.30
C VAL A 138 -2.06 -6.71 -3.40
N ALA A 139 -2.04 -6.96 -2.10
CA ALA A 139 -2.80 -6.21 -1.12
C ALA A 139 -1.96 -5.69 0.04
N SER A 140 -2.42 -4.59 0.66
CA SER A 140 -2.00 -4.23 2.00
C SER A 140 -2.85 -4.96 3.05
N VAL A 141 -2.66 -4.63 4.33
CA VAL A 141 -3.59 -5.05 5.40
C VAL A 141 -5.05 -4.62 5.16
N SER A 142 -5.35 -3.81 4.15
CA SER A 142 -6.73 -3.56 3.72
C SER A 142 -7.50 -4.84 3.37
N CYS A 143 -6.82 -5.94 3.01
CA CYS A 143 -7.47 -7.22 2.71
C CYS A 143 -8.20 -7.86 3.91
N ILE A 144 -7.89 -7.45 5.15
CA ILE A 144 -8.57 -7.93 6.37
C ILE A 144 -9.61 -6.94 6.91
N PHE A 145 -9.87 -5.83 6.20
CA PHE A 145 -10.94 -4.89 6.56
C PHE A 145 -12.25 -5.26 5.87
N GLY A 146 -13.35 -4.80 6.47
CA GLY A 146 -14.70 -5.07 6.02
C GLY A 146 -14.95 -4.71 4.56
N LEU A 147 -15.60 -5.63 3.85
CA LEU A 147 -16.31 -5.46 2.59
C LEU A 147 -17.75 -5.97 2.79
N GLY A 148 -18.65 -5.68 1.86
CA GLY A 148 -19.95 -6.33 1.84
C GLY A 148 -19.84 -7.82 1.52
N SER A 149 -20.96 -8.53 1.67
CA SER A 149 -21.02 -9.96 1.36
C SER A 149 -20.69 -10.23 -0.12
N PRO A 150 -19.79 -11.18 -0.43
CA PRO A 150 -19.51 -11.56 -1.82
C PRO A 150 -20.74 -12.12 -2.53
N ASP A 151 -21.62 -12.83 -1.80
CA ASP A 151 -22.86 -13.38 -2.35
C ASP A 151 -23.84 -12.25 -2.73
N GLU A 152 -23.98 -11.24 -1.89
CA GLU A 152 -24.83 -10.07 -2.19
C GLU A 152 -24.25 -9.23 -3.32
N TYR A 153 -22.92 -9.08 -3.33
CA TYR A 153 -22.20 -8.40 -4.41
C TYR A 153 -22.44 -9.09 -5.77
N MET A 154 -22.38 -10.42 -5.80
CA MET A 154 -22.67 -11.23 -6.99
C MET A 154 -24.14 -11.25 -7.39
N GLN A 155 -25.07 -11.26 -6.42
CA GLN A 155 -26.51 -11.18 -6.71
C GLN A 155 -26.89 -9.79 -7.25
N GLY A 156 -26.15 -8.75 -6.87
CA GLY A 156 -26.36 -7.38 -7.30
C GLY A 156 -25.96 -7.08 -8.75
N VAL A 157 -25.36 -8.01 -9.49
CA VAL A 157 -24.87 -7.74 -10.85
C VAL A 157 -25.99 -7.59 -11.89
N LEU A 158 -25.73 -6.80 -12.94
CA LEU A 158 -26.59 -6.64 -14.10
C LEU A 158 -25.88 -7.15 -15.35
N THR A 159 -26.36 -8.26 -15.92
CA THR A 159 -25.83 -8.82 -17.15
C THR A 159 -26.69 -8.39 -18.34
N PHE A 160 -26.03 -7.89 -19.38
CA PHE A 160 -26.60 -7.63 -20.70
C PHE A 160 -26.14 -8.72 -21.67
N GLU A 161 -27.05 -9.23 -22.49
CA GLU A 161 -26.77 -10.25 -23.50
C GLU A 161 -27.54 -9.90 -24.79
N VAL A 162 -26.86 -9.93 -25.93
CA VAL A 162 -27.48 -9.62 -27.22
C VAL A 162 -28.60 -10.60 -27.53
N GLY A 163 -29.77 -10.09 -27.90
CA GLY A 163 -31.01 -10.85 -28.13
C GLY A 163 -31.84 -11.10 -26.86
N ALA A 164 -31.39 -10.67 -25.68
CA ALA A 164 -32.17 -10.80 -24.45
C ALA A 164 -33.31 -9.76 -24.39
N ALA A 165 -34.48 -10.21 -23.91
CA ALA A 165 -35.62 -9.34 -23.67
C ALA A 165 -35.46 -8.59 -22.33
N MET A 166 -35.17 -7.29 -22.37
CA MET A 166 -34.98 -6.42 -21.21
C MET A 166 -35.55 -5.02 -21.46
N ASP A 167 -36.41 -4.55 -20.55
CA ASP A 167 -36.89 -3.16 -20.57
C ASP A 167 -35.79 -2.21 -20.05
N MET A 168 -35.51 -1.15 -20.81
CA MET A 168 -34.45 -0.19 -20.47
C MET A 168 -34.73 0.53 -19.14
N ARG A 169 -36.01 0.78 -18.77
CA ARG A 169 -36.35 1.48 -17.51
C ARG A 169 -36.12 0.58 -16.31
N ASP A 170 -36.36 -0.71 -16.43
CA ASP A 170 -36.01 -1.70 -15.42
C ASP A 170 -34.50 -1.81 -15.25
N CYS A 171 -33.73 -1.79 -16.34
CA CYS A 171 -32.27 -1.74 -16.29
C CYS A 171 -31.77 -0.50 -15.53
N MET A 172 -32.31 0.69 -15.82
CA MET A 172 -31.97 1.92 -15.11
C MET A 172 -32.32 1.86 -13.62
N ARG A 173 -33.48 1.32 -13.25
CA ARG A 173 -33.87 1.12 -11.84
C ARG A 173 -32.89 0.20 -11.12
N LYS A 174 -32.47 -0.88 -11.78
CA LYS A 174 -31.47 -1.80 -11.23
C LYS A 174 -30.10 -1.14 -11.06
N LEU A 175 -29.64 -0.34 -12.03
CA LEU A 175 -28.40 0.44 -11.91
C LEU A 175 -28.42 1.41 -10.72
N VAL A 176 -29.55 2.09 -10.47
CA VAL A 176 -29.70 2.94 -9.27
C VAL A 176 -29.61 2.12 -7.99
N GLY A 177 -30.23 0.93 -7.94
CA GLY A 177 -30.10 -0.01 -6.82
C GLY A 177 -28.68 -0.52 -6.61
N MET A 178 -27.88 -0.58 -7.68
CA MET A 178 -26.45 -0.89 -7.68
C MET A 178 -25.56 0.34 -7.36
N THR A 179 -26.17 1.40 -6.82
CA THR A 179 -25.58 2.70 -6.45
C THR A 179 -24.95 3.49 -7.61
N TYR A 180 -25.33 3.22 -8.85
CA TYR A 180 -24.94 4.08 -9.96
C TYR A 180 -25.75 5.38 -9.97
N LYS A 181 -25.10 6.48 -10.34
CA LYS A 181 -25.73 7.79 -10.45
C LYS A 181 -26.10 8.07 -11.90
N ARG A 182 -27.33 8.52 -12.15
CA ARG A 182 -27.69 8.99 -13.49
C ARG A 182 -27.08 10.37 -13.73
N ASN A 183 -26.31 10.53 -14.81
CA ASN A 183 -25.74 11.81 -15.23
C ASN A 183 -25.75 11.94 -16.75
N ASP A 184 -26.76 12.63 -17.29
CA ASP A 184 -26.94 12.76 -18.74
C ASP A 184 -25.90 13.69 -19.41
N MET A 185 -25.24 14.55 -18.62
CA MET A 185 -24.23 15.50 -19.10
C MET A 185 -22.83 14.90 -19.15
N VAL A 186 -22.37 14.31 -18.03
CA VAL A 186 -21.01 13.79 -17.86
C VAL A 186 -21.08 12.32 -17.43
N LEU A 187 -20.59 11.44 -18.29
CA LEU A 187 -20.30 10.06 -17.91
C LEU A 187 -18.98 10.04 -17.15
N GLY A 188 -19.00 9.44 -15.98
CA GLY A 188 -17.86 9.19 -15.10
C GLY A 188 -18.06 7.84 -14.43
N ARG A 189 -17.05 7.33 -13.73
CA ARG A 189 -17.16 6.02 -13.04
C ARG A 189 -18.38 5.96 -12.12
N GLY A 190 -19.06 4.81 -12.16
CA GLY A 190 -20.27 4.60 -11.35
C GLY A 190 -21.45 5.48 -11.81
N THR A 191 -21.44 5.96 -13.06
CA THR A 191 -22.57 6.71 -13.63
C THR A 191 -23.11 6.08 -14.90
N PHE A 192 -24.35 6.43 -15.23
CA PHE A 192 -24.99 6.03 -16.48
C PHE A 192 -25.83 7.16 -17.06
N ARG A 193 -26.13 7.07 -18.36
CA ARG A 193 -27.09 7.95 -19.04
C ARG A 193 -27.90 7.19 -20.09
N ALA A 194 -29.05 7.74 -20.42
CA ALA A 194 -29.91 7.20 -21.48
C ALA A 194 -30.17 8.26 -22.57
N ARG A 195 -30.03 7.88 -23.84
CA ARG A 195 -30.28 8.74 -25.01
C ARG A 195 -31.07 7.97 -26.06
N GLY A 196 -32.39 8.20 -26.14
CA GLY A 196 -33.26 7.40 -26.99
C GLY A 196 -33.24 5.94 -26.54
N ASP A 197 -32.94 5.04 -27.47
CA ASP A 197 -32.87 3.59 -27.23
C ASP A 197 -31.45 3.11 -26.84
N VAL A 198 -30.61 4.02 -26.35
CA VAL A 198 -29.23 3.75 -25.98
C VAL A 198 -29.02 4.00 -24.50
N LEU A 199 -28.54 2.99 -23.78
CA LEU A 199 -28.07 3.07 -22.41
C LEU A 199 -26.54 3.02 -22.39
N GLU A 200 -25.91 4.00 -21.76
CA GLU A 200 -24.47 4.05 -21.60
C GLU A 200 -24.13 4.01 -20.12
N VAL A 201 -23.25 3.08 -19.74
CA VAL A 201 -22.84 2.84 -18.36
C VAL A 201 -21.33 2.83 -18.29
N GLN A 202 -20.75 3.66 -17.42
CA GLN A 202 -19.32 3.59 -17.11
C GLN A 202 -19.15 2.78 -15.81
N PRO A 203 -18.62 1.54 -15.88
CA PRO A 203 -18.42 0.69 -14.71
C PRO A 203 -17.52 1.33 -13.64
N ALA A 204 -17.56 0.80 -12.42
CA ALA A 204 -16.73 1.31 -11.33
C ALA A 204 -15.27 0.81 -11.40
N ASP A 205 -15.03 -0.32 -12.06
CA ASP A 205 -13.73 -1.01 -12.23
C ASP A 205 -12.97 -0.61 -13.50
N GLU A 206 -13.63 0.05 -14.45
CA GLU A 206 -13.10 0.31 -15.79
C GLU A 206 -13.12 1.80 -16.16
N GLU A 207 -12.23 2.16 -17.09
CA GLU A 207 -12.21 3.49 -17.71
C GLU A 207 -13.01 3.53 -19.02
N ILE A 208 -13.44 2.37 -19.53
CA ILE A 208 -14.20 2.25 -20.75
C ILE A 208 -15.70 2.36 -20.47
N ILE A 209 -16.47 2.75 -21.47
CA ILE A 209 -17.92 2.84 -21.35
C ILE A 209 -18.57 1.65 -22.08
N THR A 210 -19.55 1.05 -21.43
CA THR A 210 -20.44 0.05 -22.02
C THR A 210 -21.66 0.75 -22.63
N ARG A 211 -21.81 0.69 -23.95
CA ARG A 211 -23.02 1.12 -24.67
C ARG A 211 -23.89 -0.10 -24.97
N VAL A 212 -25.14 -0.05 -24.53
CA VAL A 212 -26.18 -1.05 -24.81
C VAL A 212 -27.24 -0.39 -25.68
N GLU A 213 -27.42 -0.90 -26.90
CA GLU A 213 -28.39 -0.43 -27.89
C GLU A 213 -29.62 -1.36 -27.85
N PHE A 214 -30.80 -0.78 -27.67
CA PHE A 214 -32.07 -1.48 -27.57
C PHE A 214 -32.91 -1.30 -28.84
N PHE A 215 -33.72 -2.31 -29.16
CA PHE A 215 -34.80 -2.23 -30.15
C PHE A 215 -36.10 -2.66 -29.48
N GLY A 216 -36.87 -1.67 -28.99
CA GLY A 216 -37.99 -1.95 -28.09
C GLY A 216 -37.47 -2.53 -26.77
N ASP A 217 -37.90 -3.76 -26.46
CA ASP A 217 -37.51 -4.48 -25.24
C ASP A 217 -36.42 -5.54 -25.52
N GLU A 218 -35.69 -5.46 -26.63
CA GLU A 218 -34.63 -6.41 -26.99
C GLU A 218 -33.27 -5.71 -27.08
N ILE A 219 -32.21 -6.33 -26.57
CA ILE A 219 -30.84 -5.82 -26.72
C ILE A 219 -30.33 -6.18 -28.12
N GLU A 220 -30.16 -5.17 -28.98
CA GLU A 220 -29.67 -5.36 -30.35
C GLU A 220 -28.15 -5.47 -30.40
N ARG A 221 -27.45 -4.65 -29.60
CA ARG A 221 -25.98 -4.58 -29.67
C ARG A 221 -25.37 -4.07 -28.37
N ILE A 222 -24.18 -4.57 -28.07
CA ILE A 222 -23.34 -4.10 -26.96
C ILE A 222 -22.00 -3.66 -27.55
N ARG A 223 -21.49 -2.49 -27.14
CA ARG A 223 -20.19 -1.96 -27.58
C ARG A 223 -19.42 -1.41 -26.39
N LEU A 224 -18.12 -1.66 -26.40
CA LEU A 224 -17.16 -1.05 -25.50
C LEU A 224 -16.46 0.09 -26.22
N TYR A 225 -16.40 1.26 -25.62
CA TYR A 225 -15.76 2.42 -26.23
C TYR A 225 -14.94 3.24 -25.25
N ASP A 226 -13.91 3.87 -25.80
CA ASP A 226 -13.07 4.81 -25.08
C ASP A 226 -13.83 6.15 -24.91
N PRO A 227 -14.00 6.66 -23.67
CA PRO A 227 -14.73 7.90 -23.42
C PRO A 227 -14.06 9.15 -24.00
N LEU A 228 -12.74 9.12 -24.20
CA LEU A 228 -11.93 10.24 -24.68
C LEU A 228 -11.88 10.28 -26.20
N THR A 229 -11.63 9.15 -26.85
CA THR A 229 -11.48 9.09 -28.32
C THR A 229 -12.81 8.80 -29.04
N GLY A 230 -13.76 8.17 -28.35
CA GLY A 230 -15.00 7.66 -28.94
C GLY A 230 -14.79 6.41 -29.83
N GLU A 231 -13.58 5.84 -29.85
CA GLU A 231 -13.28 4.63 -30.60
C GLU A 231 -13.98 3.42 -29.98
N THR A 232 -14.56 2.56 -30.83
CA THR A 232 -15.11 1.28 -30.38
C THR A 232 -13.97 0.28 -30.22
N LEU A 233 -13.73 -0.15 -28.98
CA LEU A 233 -12.67 -1.07 -28.60
C LEU A 233 -13.06 -2.54 -28.84
N ASP A 234 -14.30 -2.88 -28.49
CA ASP A 234 -14.82 -4.26 -28.62
C ASP A 234 -16.35 -4.28 -28.75
N GLN A 235 -16.90 -5.42 -29.16
CA GLN A 235 -18.34 -5.67 -29.32
C GLN A 235 -18.71 -7.05 -28.76
N PRO A 236 -18.78 -7.18 -27.43
CA PRO A 236 -19.08 -8.45 -26.80
C PRO A 236 -20.55 -8.84 -26.99
N ASN A 237 -20.83 -10.14 -27.07
CA ASN A 237 -22.22 -10.64 -27.07
C ASN A 237 -22.87 -10.60 -25.68
N ARG A 238 -22.05 -10.53 -24.62
CA ARG A 238 -22.50 -10.54 -23.23
C ARG A 238 -21.53 -9.74 -22.38
N ILE A 239 -22.06 -8.92 -21.47
CA ILE A 239 -21.28 -8.17 -20.48
C ILE A 239 -22.00 -8.12 -19.14
N THR A 240 -21.25 -8.11 -18.05
CA THR A 240 -21.78 -8.00 -16.69
C THR A 240 -21.29 -6.70 -16.07
N ILE A 241 -22.23 -5.91 -15.54
CA ILE A 241 -21.96 -4.71 -14.76
C ILE A 241 -22.09 -5.07 -13.28
N PHE A 242 -21.07 -4.77 -12.49
CA PHE A 242 -21.07 -4.98 -11.04
C PHE A 242 -21.53 -3.74 -10.28
N PRO A 243 -21.95 -3.88 -9.01
CA PRO A 243 -22.29 -2.74 -8.17
C PRO A 243 -21.16 -1.72 -8.02
N ALA A 244 -21.52 -0.43 -7.98
CA ALA A 244 -20.58 0.69 -7.88
C ALA A 244 -20.06 0.94 -6.46
N THR A 245 -20.35 0.02 -5.53
CA THR A 245 -19.87 0.01 -4.15
C THR A 245 -19.72 -1.44 -3.70
N HIS A 246 -18.80 -1.71 -2.77
CA HIS A 246 -18.70 -3.02 -2.12
C HIS A 246 -19.79 -3.28 -1.08
N TYR A 247 -20.52 -2.24 -0.63
CA TYR A 247 -21.60 -2.36 0.35
C TYR A 247 -22.95 -2.13 -0.32
N VAL A 248 -23.61 -3.21 -0.70
CA VAL A 248 -24.91 -3.17 -1.38
C VAL A 248 -25.97 -3.72 -0.43
N THR A 249 -26.78 -2.83 0.16
CA THR A 249 -27.92 -3.26 0.99
C THR A 249 -29.21 -3.11 0.18
N PRO A 250 -29.96 -4.20 -0.05
CA PRO A 250 -31.26 -4.12 -0.71
C PRO A 250 -32.27 -3.24 0.05
N TRP A 251 -33.01 -2.42 -0.69
CA TRP A 251 -33.97 -1.45 -0.14
C TRP A 251 -35.10 -2.09 0.68
N ASP A 252 -35.52 -3.30 0.33
CA ASP A 252 -36.54 -4.08 1.02
C ASP A 252 -36.12 -4.47 2.45
N ARG A 253 -34.81 -4.68 2.67
CA ARG A 253 -34.27 -5.00 4.01
C ARG A 253 -33.99 -3.77 4.86
N LEU A 254 -33.86 -2.59 4.26
CA LEU A 254 -33.44 -1.38 4.96
C LEU A 254 -34.40 -1.00 6.10
N GLN A 255 -35.72 -1.11 5.90
CA GLN A 255 -36.69 -0.72 6.94
C GLN A 255 -36.58 -1.58 8.20
N GLU A 256 -36.41 -2.89 8.07
CA GLU A 256 -36.20 -3.80 9.21
C GLU A 256 -34.88 -3.52 9.92
N ILE A 257 -33.84 -3.16 9.16
CA ILE A 257 -32.52 -2.78 9.70
C ILE A 257 -32.62 -1.51 10.54
N LEU A 258 -33.32 -0.47 10.06
CA LEU A 258 -33.48 0.79 10.78
C LEU A 258 -34.18 0.59 12.13
N ILE A 259 -35.17 -0.31 12.20
CA ILE A 259 -35.85 -0.66 13.46
C ILE A 259 -34.84 -1.26 14.46
N LYS A 260 -34.02 -2.22 14.04
CA LYS A 260 -33.02 -2.86 14.91
C LYS A 260 -31.98 -1.87 15.44
N ILE A 261 -31.56 -0.90 14.62
CA ILE A 261 -30.62 0.15 15.02
C ILE A 261 -31.28 1.07 16.07
N ASP A 262 -32.54 1.49 15.87
CA ASP A 262 -33.26 2.31 16.84
C ASP A 262 -33.45 1.58 18.18
N GLU A 263 -33.78 0.29 18.16
CA GLU A 263 -33.89 -0.53 19.37
C GLU A 263 -32.57 -0.59 20.17
N GLU A 264 -31.42 -0.75 19.50
CA GLU A 264 -30.12 -0.68 20.17
C GLU A 264 -29.84 0.72 20.73
N ALA A 265 -30.19 1.77 19.99
CA ALA A 265 -30.03 3.14 20.43
C ALA A 265 -30.85 3.43 21.71
N GLN A 266 -32.09 2.95 21.76
CA GLN A 266 -32.95 3.06 22.96
C GLN A 266 -32.33 2.33 24.15
N ARG A 267 -31.92 1.06 23.98
CA ARG A 267 -31.26 0.29 25.05
C ARG A 267 -29.98 0.97 25.54
N GLN A 268 -29.18 1.50 24.63
CA GLN A 268 -27.93 2.17 24.97
C GLN A 268 -28.17 3.50 25.70
N GLN A 269 -29.21 4.25 25.32
CA GLN A 269 -29.63 5.46 26.01
C GLN A 269 -30.07 5.16 27.45
N GLU A 270 -30.92 4.15 27.65
CA GLU A 270 -31.36 3.70 28.98
C GLU A 270 -30.18 3.26 29.85
N TYR A 271 -29.22 2.53 29.27
CA TYR A 271 -27.99 2.15 29.94
C TYR A 271 -27.23 3.38 30.46
N PHE A 272 -26.99 4.39 29.61
CA PHE A 272 -26.31 5.61 30.03
C PHE A 272 -27.07 6.38 31.13
N LEU A 273 -28.39 6.50 31.00
CA LEU A 273 -29.21 7.16 32.03
C LEU A 273 -29.14 6.42 33.37
N SER A 274 -29.13 5.08 33.36
CA SER A 274 -28.99 4.27 34.59
C SER A 274 -27.65 4.48 35.30
N GLN A 275 -26.61 4.90 34.57
CA GLN A 275 -25.27 5.18 35.08
C GLN A 275 -25.04 6.67 35.41
N GLY A 276 -26.07 7.53 35.29
CA GLY A 276 -25.94 8.98 35.47
C GLY A 276 -25.19 9.70 34.33
N LYS A 277 -24.95 9.03 33.21
CA LYS A 277 -24.24 9.55 32.02
C LYS A 277 -25.21 10.29 31.09
N HIS A 278 -25.75 11.41 31.54
CA HIS A 278 -26.80 12.14 30.82
C HIS A 278 -26.36 12.73 29.47
N ILE A 279 -25.10 13.18 29.38
CA ILE A 279 -24.56 13.79 28.15
C ILE A 279 -24.37 12.73 27.07
N GLU A 280 -23.82 11.57 27.44
CA GLU A 280 -23.64 10.43 26.55
C GLU A 280 -24.98 9.89 26.06
N ALA A 281 -25.99 9.79 26.95
CA ALA A 281 -27.35 9.40 26.60
C ALA A 281 -27.99 10.35 25.57
N GLN A 282 -27.84 11.67 25.76
CA GLN A 282 -28.35 12.66 24.82
C GLN A 282 -27.60 12.58 23.48
N ARG A 283 -26.27 12.48 23.53
CA ARG A 283 -25.38 12.44 22.36
C ARG A 283 -25.67 11.25 21.46
N ILE A 284 -25.77 10.04 22.04
CA ILE A 284 -25.98 8.83 21.24
C ILE A 284 -27.35 8.86 20.55
N ARG A 285 -28.38 9.36 21.24
CA ARG A 285 -29.72 9.47 20.69
C ARG A 285 -29.77 10.46 19.53
N GLN A 286 -29.29 11.70 19.75
CA GLN A 286 -29.29 12.74 18.71
C GLN A 286 -28.55 12.31 17.44
N ARG A 287 -27.37 11.69 17.60
CA ARG A 287 -26.57 11.26 16.46
C ARG A 287 -27.22 10.11 15.71
N THR A 288 -27.72 9.10 16.43
CA THR A 288 -28.35 7.94 15.78
C THR A 288 -29.65 8.33 15.08
N ASP A 289 -30.45 9.23 15.66
CA ASP A 289 -31.68 9.73 15.03
C ASP A 289 -31.39 10.42 13.69
N MET A 290 -30.37 11.29 13.65
CA MET A 290 -29.93 11.95 12.42
C MET A 290 -29.47 10.93 11.36
N ASP A 291 -28.69 9.93 11.76
CA ASP A 291 -28.23 8.87 10.84
C ASP A 291 -29.41 8.04 10.30
N LEU A 292 -30.39 7.70 11.15
CA LEU A 292 -31.61 6.98 10.77
C LEU A 292 -32.51 7.77 9.82
N GLU A 293 -32.66 9.08 10.02
CA GLU A 293 -33.38 9.96 9.10
C GLU A 293 -32.72 10.00 7.73
N MET A 294 -31.39 10.21 7.70
CA MET A 294 -30.61 10.22 6.45
C MET A 294 -30.70 8.89 5.69
N MET A 295 -30.58 7.76 6.38
CA MET A 295 -30.73 6.45 5.75
C MET A 295 -32.16 6.23 5.22
N ARG A 296 -33.19 6.74 5.89
CA ARG A 296 -34.59 6.59 5.45
C ARG A 296 -34.90 7.43 4.21
N GLU A 297 -34.38 8.64 4.12
CA GLU A 297 -34.65 9.56 3.02
C GLU A 297 -33.76 9.32 1.79
N LEU A 298 -32.47 9.04 2.03
CA LEU A 298 -31.45 8.99 0.97
C LEU A 298 -30.88 7.59 0.74
N GLY A 299 -31.18 6.61 1.60
CA GLY A 299 -30.58 5.28 1.56
C GLY A 299 -29.12 5.25 2.06
N TYR A 300 -28.61 6.38 2.58
CA TYR A 300 -27.22 6.54 2.99
C TYR A 300 -27.08 7.60 4.10
N CYS A 301 -26.10 7.43 4.98
CA CYS A 301 -25.65 8.45 5.94
C CYS A 301 -24.12 8.51 6.01
N SER A 302 -23.58 9.62 6.51
CA SER A 302 -22.12 9.72 6.70
C SER A 302 -21.67 8.75 7.82
N GLY A 303 -20.66 7.93 7.53
CA GLY A 303 -20.20 6.93 8.49
C GLY A 303 -21.09 5.69 8.57
N ILE A 304 -21.86 5.40 7.50
CA ILE A 304 -22.76 4.24 7.40
C ILE A 304 -22.07 2.91 7.75
N GLU A 305 -20.76 2.80 7.54
CA GLU A 305 -19.98 1.61 7.88
C GLU A 305 -20.06 1.22 9.38
N ASN A 306 -20.36 2.18 10.26
CA ASN A 306 -20.56 1.91 11.70
C ASN A 306 -21.83 1.09 11.98
N TYR A 307 -22.73 0.95 11.00
CA TYR A 307 -23.92 0.11 11.05
C TYR A 307 -23.75 -1.19 10.24
N SER A 308 -22.55 -1.46 9.70
CA SER A 308 -22.28 -2.60 8.79
C SER A 308 -22.77 -3.94 9.33
N ARG A 309 -22.66 -4.22 10.64
CA ARG A 309 -23.21 -5.46 11.22
C ARG A 309 -24.67 -5.68 10.84
N TYR A 310 -25.50 -4.65 10.96
CA TYR A 310 -26.91 -4.74 10.62
C TYR A 310 -27.14 -4.81 9.12
N LEU A 311 -26.38 -4.03 8.36
CA LEU A 311 -26.46 -3.99 6.89
C LEU A 311 -26.11 -5.34 6.26
N ASP A 312 -25.12 -6.03 6.83
CA ASP A 312 -24.68 -7.37 6.42
C ASP A 312 -25.58 -8.50 6.97
N GLY A 313 -26.51 -8.18 7.90
CA GLY A 313 -27.31 -9.19 8.60
C GLY A 313 -26.52 -10.08 9.57
N ARG A 314 -25.33 -9.65 10.00
CA ARG A 314 -24.44 -10.39 10.91
C ARG A 314 -24.94 -10.39 12.36
N SER A 315 -24.58 -11.43 13.09
CA SER A 315 -24.76 -11.52 14.54
C SER A 315 -23.73 -10.66 15.29
N GLU A 316 -24.00 -10.32 16.56
CA GLU A 316 -23.04 -9.61 17.40
C GLU A 316 -21.72 -10.38 17.54
N GLY A 317 -20.59 -9.67 17.36
CA GLY A 317 -19.25 -10.25 17.40
C GLY A 317 -18.83 -11.05 16.16
N GLU A 318 -19.76 -11.38 15.26
CA GLU A 318 -19.47 -12.11 14.03
C GLU A 318 -18.48 -11.30 13.16
N PRO A 319 -17.40 -11.92 12.65
CA PRO A 319 -16.42 -11.21 11.83
C PRO A 319 -17.04 -10.66 10.53
N PRO A 320 -16.59 -9.50 10.03
CA PRO A 320 -17.06 -9.00 8.75
C PRO A 320 -16.55 -9.84 7.59
N TYR A 321 -17.23 -9.73 6.45
CA TYR A 321 -16.70 -10.17 5.17
C TYR A 321 -15.52 -9.28 4.79
N THR A 322 -14.53 -9.86 4.11
CA THR A 322 -13.28 -9.21 3.72
C THR A 322 -12.89 -9.69 2.34
N LEU A 323 -11.80 -9.17 1.77
CA LEU A 323 -11.28 -9.67 0.49
C LEU A 323 -11.00 -11.18 0.55
N MET A 324 -10.64 -11.72 1.73
CA MET A 324 -10.39 -13.15 1.92
C MET A 324 -11.60 -14.02 1.58
N ASP A 325 -12.80 -13.51 1.86
CA ASP A 325 -14.06 -14.23 1.65
C ASP A 325 -14.50 -14.24 0.17
N TYR A 326 -13.88 -13.39 -0.67
CA TYR A 326 -14.11 -13.37 -2.12
C TYR A 326 -13.29 -14.45 -2.83
N PHE A 327 -12.16 -14.87 -2.24
CA PHE A 327 -11.31 -15.89 -2.82
C PHE A 327 -11.91 -17.30 -2.71
N PRO A 328 -11.66 -18.18 -3.69
CA PRO A 328 -11.98 -19.59 -3.53
C PRO A 328 -11.14 -20.23 -2.41
N LYS A 329 -11.64 -21.33 -1.84
CA LYS A 329 -11.01 -22.04 -0.71
C LYS A 329 -9.59 -22.51 -0.97
N ASP A 330 -9.22 -22.73 -2.23
CA ASP A 330 -7.87 -23.15 -2.64
C ASP A 330 -6.96 -21.96 -2.99
N VAL A 331 -7.22 -20.74 -2.54
CA VAL A 331 -6.26 -19.62 -2.68
C VAL A 331 -4.91 -19.94 -2.01
N ILE A 332 -3.81 -19.44 -2.59
CA ILE A 332 -2.48 -19.43 -1.96
C ILE A 332 -2.24 -18.04 -1.38
N ILE A 333 -1.91 -17.97 -0.09
CA ILE A 333 -1.56 -16.70 0.55
C ILE A 333 -0.04 -16.58 0.66
N PHE A 334 0.52 -15.52 0.11
CA PHE A 334 1.90 -15.12 0.34
C PHE A 334 1.92 -13.95 1.29
N VAL A 335 2.73 -14.03 2.35
CA VAL A 335 2.93 -12.91 3.28
C VAL A 335 4.35 -12.41 3.12
N ASP A 336 4.51 -11.32 2.36
CA ASP A 336 5.81 -10.73 2.08
C ASP A 336 6.33 -9.93 3.28
N GLU A 337 7.64 -9.98 3.49
CA GLU A 337 8.32 -9.48 4.70
C GLU A 337 7.55 -9.87 5.98
N SER A 338 7.25 -11.16 6.12
CA SER A 338 6.32 -11.70 7.12
C SER A 338 6.59 -11.26 8.56
N HIS A 339 7.87 -11.07 8.90
CA HIS A 339 8.32 -10.61 10.21
C HIS A 339 7.84 -9.20 10.58
N GLN A 340 7.40 -8.38 9.61
CA GLN A 340 6.68 -7.11 9.82
C GLN A 340 5.18 -7.27 9.60
N THR A 341 4.79 -7.96 8.51
CA THR A 341 3.39 -8.05 8.08
C THR A 341 2.53 -8.81 9.08
N ILE A 342 3.04 -9.88 9.71
CA ILE A 342 2.30 -10.65 10.72
C ILE A 342 2.02 -9.82 11.99
N PRO A 343 3.02 -9.15 12.62
CA PRO A 343 2.74 -8.21 13.70
C PRO A 343 1.74 -7.12 13.33
N GLN A 344 1.83 -6.57 12.12
CA GLN A 344 0.92 -5.54 11.65
C GLN A 344 -0.53 -6.06 11.54
N LEU A 345 -0.74 -7.22 10.91
CA LEU A 345 -2.05 -7.87 10.81
C LEU A 345 -2.68 -8.07 12.21
N ARG A 346 -1.89 -8.52 13.19
CA ARG A 346 -2.35 -8.69 14.58
C ARG A 346 -2.69 -7.36 15.26
N ALA A 347 -1.98 -6.28 14.94
CA ALA A 347 -2.16 -4.98 15.57
C ALA A 347 -3.42 -4.24 15.10
N MET A 348 -3.87 -4.46 13.85
CA MET A 348 -4.99 -3.72 13.24
C MET A 348 -6.27 -3.77 14.09
N TYR A 349 -6.68 -4.96 14.54
CA TYR A 349 -7.87 -5.13 15.39
C TYR A 349 -7.76 -4.40 16.73
N ASN A 350 -6.60 -4.52 17.39
CA ASN A 350 -6.41 -3.96 18.72
C ASN A 350 -6.45 -2.42 18.70
N GLY A 351 -5.81 -1.80 17.70
CA GLY A 351 -5.85 -0.35 17.51
C GLY A 351 -7.25 0.15 17.18
N ASP A 352 -7.97 -0.53 16.27
CA ASP A 352 -9.33 -0.15 15.91
C ASP A 352 -10.30 -0.28 17.10
N ARG A 353 -10.25 -1.41 17.82
CA ARG A 353 -11.08 -1.64 19.00
C ARG A 353 -10.81 -0.65 20.12
N GLN A 354 -9.55 -0.29 20.37
CA GLN A 354 -9.23 0.71 21.40
C GLN A 354 -9.85 2.06 21.05
N ARG A 355 -9.66 2.53 19.82
CA ARG A 355 -10.23 3.79 19.33
C ARG A 355 -11.76 3.81 19.42
N LYS A 356 -12.41 2.74 18.95
CA LYS A 356 -13.88 2.66 18.93
C LYS A 356 -14.49 2.45 20.31
N SER A 357 -13.83 1.71 21.20
CA SER A 357 -14.29 1.55 22.59
C SER A 357 -14.48 2.90 23.26
N THR A 358 -13.55 3.84 23.06
CA THR A 358 -13.67 5.21 23.58
C THR A 358 -14.87 5.96 22.98
N LEU A 359 -15.12 5.82 21.68
CA LEU A 359 -16.31 6.44 21.05
C LEU A 359 -17.61 5.88 21.65
N VAL A 360 -17.67 4.56 21.87
CA VAL A 360 -18.84 3.89 22.46
C VAL A 360 -19.01 4.30 23.92
N GLU A 361 -17.94 4.31 24.72
CA GLU A 361 -17.98 4.65 26.15
C GLU A 361 -18.52 6.06 26.42
N TYR A 362 -18.24 6.99 25.51
CA TYR A 362 -18.66 8.39 25.57
C TYR A 362 -19.85 8.70 24.65
N GLY A 363 -20.59 7.69 24.19
CA GLY A 363 -21.87 7.88 23.49
C GLY A 363 -21.79 8.53 22.10
N PHE A 364 -20.64 8.47 21.42
CA PHE A 364 -20.50 8.92 20.03
C PHE A 364 -20.96 7.85 19.02
N ARG A 365 -20.86 6.56 19.37
CA ARG A 365 -21.28 5.44 18.53
C ARG A 365 -21.96 4.34 19.34
N LEU A 366 -22.83 3.58 18.69
CA LEU A 366 -23.48 2.40 19.28
C LEU A 366 -22.45 1.27 19.50
N PRO A 367 -22.71 0.33 20.44
CA PRO A 367 -21.87 -0.86 20.63
C PRO A 367 -21.65 -1.65 19.33
N SER A 368 -22.65 -1.76 18.46
CA SER A 368 -22.54 -2.38 17.13
C SER A 368 -21.42 -1.83 16.26
N ALA A 369 -20.97 -0.59 16.47
CA ALA A 369 -19.87 0.00 15.71
C ALA A 369 -18.53 -0.73 15.93
N LEU A 370 -18.39 -1.47 17.03
CA LEU A 370 -17.26 -2.35 17.31
C LEU A 370 -17.20 -3.59 16.40
N ASP A 371 -18.34 -3.97 15.80
CA ASP A 371 -18.45 -5.09 14.87
C ASP A 371 -18.13 -4.69 13.41
N ASN A 372 -18.01 -3.38 13.15
CA ASN A 372 -17.29 -2.86 11.99
C ASN A 372 -15.80 -2.84 12.34
N ARG A 373 -15.02 -3.82 11.93
CA ARG A 373 -13.63 -3.96 12.40
C ARG A 373 -12.79 -4.74 11.41
N PRO A 374 -11.46 -4.65 11.42
CA PRO A 374 -10.66 -5.64 10.75
C PRO A 374 -10.78 -7.00 11.47
N LEU A 375 -10.38 -8.07 10.78
CA LEU A 375 -10.28 -9.40 11.37
C LEU A 375 -9.31 -9.42 12.54
N ARG A 376 -9.63 -10.23 13.55
CA ARG A 376 -8.67 -10.71 14.54
C ARG A 376 -7.66 -11.63 13.85
N PHE A 377 -6.50 -11.81 14.46
CA PHE A 377 -5.47 -12.66 13.87
C PHE A 377 -5.94 -14.12 13.74
N GLU A 378 -6.69 -14.62 14.72
CA GLU A 378 -7.28 -15.96 14.72
C GLU A 378 -8.32 -16.10 13.59
N GLU A 379 -9.17 -15.09 13.40
CA GLU A 379 -10.18 -15.07 12.33
C GLU A 379 -9.56 -14.98 10.94
N PHE A 380 -8.40 -14.32 10.81
CA PHE A 380 -7.57 -14.35 9.61
C PHE A 380 -7.04 -15.77 9.38
N LEU A 381 -6.46 -16.40 10.41
CA LEU A 381 -5.94 -17.78 10.31
C LEU A 381 -7.03 -18.77 9.90
N ASP A 382 -8.25 -18.64 10.42
CA ASP A 382 -9.37 -19.54 10.11
C ASP A 382 -9.85 -19.43 8.65
N ARG A 383 -9.68 -18.26 8.03
CA ARG A 383 -10.00 -18.03 6.61
C ARG A 383 -8.89 -18.47 5.66
N VAL A 384 -7.64 -18.48 6.11
CA VAL A 384 -6.51 -18.89 5.26
C VAL A 384 -6.26 -20.38 5.34
N GLY A 385 -6.46 -21.05 4.21
CA GLY A 385 -6.17 -22.47 4.05
C GLY A 385 -4.67 -22.77 4.01
N GLN A 386 -3.92 -22.10 3.15
CA GLN A 386 -2.47 -22.34 3.00
C GLN A 386 -1.70 -21.03 2.82
N VAL A 387 -0.61 -20.89 3.59
CA VAL A 387 0.20 -19.67 3.65
C VAL A 387 1.68 -20.00 3.46
N ILE A 388 2.33 -19.21 2.60
CA ILE A 388 3.79 -19.14 2.49
C ILE A 388 4.25 -17.80 3.06
N PHE A 389 4.98 -17.86 4.18
CA PHE A 389 5.66 -16.70 4.74
C PHE A 389 6.94 -16.43 3.96
N VAL A 390 7.17 -15.19 3.54
CA VAL A 390 8.34 -14.81 2.74
C VAL A 390 9.15 -13.79 3.52
N SER A 391 10.36 -14.17 3.94
CA SER A 391 11.21 -13.30 4.77
C SER A 391 12.67 -13.75 4.76
N ALA A 392 13.60 -12.80 4.82
CA ALA A 392 15.03 -13.11 5.07
C ALA A 392 15.30 -13.48 6.54
N THR A 393 14.38 -13.06 7.42
CA THR A 393 14.48 -13.12 8.88
C THR A 393 13.10 -13.49 9.44
N PRO A 394 12.62 -14.73 9.27
CA PRO A 394 11.29 -15.13 9.72
C PRO A 394 11.11 -14.89 11.23
N GLY A 395 9.94 -14.36 11.61
CA GLY A 395 9.60 -14.12 13.01
C GLY A 395 9.36 -15.41 13.81
N PRO A 396 9.02 -15.29 15.11
CA PRO A 396 8.72 -16.44 15.96
C PRO A 396 7.55 -17.28 15.44
N PHE A 397 6.46 -16.62 15.03
CA PHE A 397 5.26 -17.32 14.56
C PHE A 397 5.57 -18.20 13.34
N GLU A 398 6.31 -17.68 12.39
CA GLU A 398 6.67 -18.39 11.16
C GLU A 398 7.59 -19.57 11.46
N ARG A 399 8.58 -19.39 12.35
CA ARG A 399 9.52 -20.46 12.77
C ARG A 399 8.81 -21.59 13.51
N ASP A 400 7.87 -21.26 14.40
CA ASP A 400 7.21 -22.23 15.26
C ASP A 400 6.09 -23.01 14.54
N ASN A 401 5.52 -22.44 13.46
CA ASN A 401 4.34 -23.00 12.79
C ASN A 401 4.61 -23.57 11.39
N SER A 402 5.75 -23.31 10.77
CA SER A 402 6.04 -23.79 9.42
C SER A 402 6.37 -25.28 9.42
N ALA A 403 5.64 -26.06 8.63
CA ALA A 403 5.95 -27.48 8.40
C ALA A 403 7.27 -27.65 7.62
N VAL A 404 7.56 -26.70 6.73
CA VAL A 404 8.75 -26.69 5.88
C VAL A 404 9.31 -25.28 5.78
N ILE A 405 10.63 -25.16 5.85
CA ILE A 405 11.37 -23.92 5.59
C ILE A 405 12.27 -24.16 4.38
N ALA A 406 11.96 -23.51 3.27
CA ALA A 406 12.78 -23.52 2.07
C ALA A 406 13.80 -22.37 2.15
N GLU A 407 15.10 -22.68 2.15
CA GLU A 407 16.15 -21.66 2.09
C GLU A 407 16.39 -21.24 0.63
N GLN A 408 16.54 -19.94 0.40
CA GLN A 408 16.89 -19.37 -0.91
C GLN A 408 17.93 -18.26 -0.71
N VAL A 409 19.20 -18.62 -0.81
CA VAL A 409 20.37 -17.77 -0.52
C VAL A 409 21.20 -17.44 -1.76
N ILE A 410 21.07 -18.19 -2.86
CA ILE A 410 21.83 -17.94 -4.08
C ILE A 410 21.18 -16.81 -4.89
N ARG A 411 21.96 -15.78 -5.22
CA ARG A 411 21.50 -14.69 -6.09
C ARG A 411 21.68 -15.06 -7.57
N PRO A 412 20.74 -14.73 -8.45
CA PRO A 412 20.86 -15.01 -9.89
C PRO A 412 22.13 -14.44 -10.56
N THR A 413 22.69 -13.36 -10.02
CA THR A 413 23.92 -12.71 -10.54
C THR A 413 25.19 -13.14 -9.82
N GLY A 414 25.12 -14.14 -8.93
CA GLY A 414 26.27 -14.59 -8.14
C GLY A 414 26.72 -13.61 -7.05
N LEU A 415 25.99 -12.52 -6.79
CA LEU A 415 26.32 -11.58 -5.71
C LEU A 415 26.33 -12.27 -4.35
N LEU A 416 27.34 -11.90 -3.54
CA LEU A 416 27.61 -12.48 -2.23
C LEU A 416 27.02 -11.62 -1.11
N ASP A 417 26.72 -12.25 0.03
CA ASP A 417 26.52 -11.53 1.29
C ASP A 417 27.82 -10.79 1.66
N PRO A 418 27.71 -9.55 2.18
CA PRO A 418 28.86 -8.66 2.36
C PRO A 418 29.78 -9.15 3.47
N ASN A 419 31.05 -8.75 3.41
CA ASN A 419 31.96 -8.94 4.54
C ASN A 419 31.55 -8.04 5.71
N VAL A 420 31.57 -8.56 6.92
CA VAL A 420 31.22 -7.82 8.13
C VAL A 420 32.44 -7.67 9.03
N GLU A 421 32.79 -6.42 9.35
CA GLU A 421 33.89 -6.07 10.25
C GLU A 421 33.33 -5.43 11.52
N VAL A 422 33.89 -5.78 12.68
CA VAL A 422 33.57 -5.13 13.96
C VAL A 422 34.74 -4.25 14.37
N ARG A 423 34.47 -2.95 14.62
CA ARG A 423 35.49 -1.97 15.00
C ARG A 423 35.13 -1.26 16.31
N PRO A 424 36.11 -0.82 17.12
CA PRO A 424 35.85 -0.13 18.39
C PRO A 424 35.09 1.18 18.21
N THR A 425 34.35 1.63 19.25
CA THR A 425 33.66 2.93 19.20
C THR A 425 34.62 4.11 19.33
N LYS A 426 35.80 3.89 19.91
CA LYS A 426 36.84 4.92 20.05
C LYS A 426 37.39 5.33 18.69
N GLY A 427 37.19 6.60 18.32
CA GLY A 427 37.62 7.13 17.02
C GLY A 427 36.70 6.73 15.85
N GLN A 428 35.49 6.21 16.14
CA GLN A 428 34.59 5.68 15.12
C GLN A 428 34.21 6.70 14.03
N ILE A 429 34.11 8.00 14.36
CA ILE A 429 33.71 9.02 13.39
C ILE A 429 34.83 9.30 12.39
N ASP A 430 36.07 9.38 12.86
CA ASP A 430 37.24 9.58 11.98
C ASP A 430 37.44 8.36 11.06
N ASP A 431 37.29 7.15 11.62
CA ASP A 431 37.31 5.90 10.85
C ASP A 431 36.19 5.86 9.81
N LEU A 432 34.95 6.20 10.22
CA LEU A 432 33.80 6.27 9.32
C LEU A 432 34.03 7.24 8.16
N ILE A 433 34.56 8.43 8.44
CA ILE A 433 34.89 9.43 7.41
C ILE A 433 35.90 8.87 6.41
N ALA A 434 36.97 8.22 6.89
CA ALA A 434 37.96 7.60 6.02
C ALA A 434 37.35 6.51 5.14
N GLU A 435 36.48 5.67 5.71
CA GLU A 435 35.81 4.59 4.98
C GLU A 435 34.80 5.09 3.96
N ILE A 436 34.05 6.15 4.30
CA ILE A 436 33.16 6.84 3.38
C ILE A 436 33.95 7.46 2.25
N GLN A 437 35.03 8.20 2.52
CA GLN A 437 35.83 8.85 1.48
C GLN A 437 36.37 7.83 0.48
N GLN A 438 36.93 6.70 0.95
CA GLN A 438 37.38 5.61 0.09
C GLN A 438 36.25 5.01 -0.77
N THR A 439 35.03 4.99 -0.25
CA THR A 439 33.84 4.48 -0.95
C THR A 439 33.42 5.47 -2.05
N VAL A 440 33.37 6.76 -1.73
CA VAL A 440 33.00 7.84 -2.67
C VAL A 440 34.05 8.01 -3.76
N ASP A 441 35.34 7.89 -3.45
CA ASP A 441 36.44 7.98 -4.42
C ASP A 441 36.35 6.90 -5.52
N ARG A 442 35.71 5.76 -5.21
CA ARG A 442 35.44 4.67 -6.16
C ARG A 442 34.15 4.88 -6.97
N GLY A 443 33.39 5.92 -6.65
CA GLY A 443 32.10 6.24 -7.26
C GLY A 443 30.91 5.47 -6.67
N ASP A 444 31.08 4.77 -5.55
CA ASP A 444 30.02 4.06 -4.84
C ASP A 444 29.31 4.96 -3.80
N ARG A 445 28.31 4.43 -3.10
CA ARG A 445 27.52 5.10 -2.06
C ARG A 445 27.63 4.43 -0.70
N ALA A 446 27.36 5.20 0.35
CA ALA A 446 27.37 4.72 1.72
C ALA A 446 26.02 4.93 2.42
N LEU A 447 25.63 3.95 3.24
CA LEU A 447 24.52 4.08 4.20
C LEU A 447 25.08 4.04 5.61
N VAL A 448 24.64 4.95 6.46
CA VAL A 448 25.02 4.99 7.88
C VAL A 448 23.77 4.89 8.74
N THR A 449 23.77 4.00 9.73
CA THR A 449 22.65 3.88 10.68
C THR A 449 23.05 4.32 12.09
N THR A 450 22.23 5.21 12.67
CA THR A 450 22.35 5.72 14.04
C THR A 450 21.19 5.22 14.90
N LEU A 451 21.16 5.57 16.20
CA LEU A 451 20.09 5.17 17.11
C LEU A 451 18.98 6.21 17.27
N THR A 452 19.26 7.49 17.02
CA THR A 452 18.32 8.59 17.28
C THR A 452 18.28 9.57 16.12
N LYS A 453 17.14 10.27 15.97
CA LYS A 453 16.98 11.31 14.93
C LYS A 453 18.05 12.39 15.07
N LYS A 454 18.22 12.87 16.31
CA LYS A 454 19.22 13.87 16.65
C LYS A 454 20.63 13.45 16.24
N MET A 455 21.04 12.21 16.53
CA MET A 455 22.35 11.73 16.08
C MET A 455 22.46 11.64 14.56
N ALA A 456 21.37 11.32 13.86
CA ALA A 456 21.36 11.29 12.40
C ALA A 456 21.53 12.71 11.82
N GLU A 457 20.85 13.70 12.40
CA GLU A 457 20.97 15.12 12.06
C GLU A 457 22.38 15.65 12.39
N ASP A 458 22.83 15.49 13.64
CA ASP A 458 24.16 15.95 14.11
C ASP A 458 25.30 15.35 13.27
N LEU A 459 25.25 14.05 12.96
CA LEU A 459 26.26 13.39 12.12
C LEU A 459 26.21 13.89 10.67
N THR A 460 25.01 14.14 10.15
CA THR A 460 24.84 14.68 8.80
C THR A 460 25.45 16.08 8.69
N ASP A 461 25.24 16.94 9.69
CA ASP A 461 25.82 18.28 9.70
C ASP A 461 27.35 18.21 9.80
N TYR A 462 27.89 17.33 10.66
CA TYR A 462 29.33 17.11 10.77
C TYR A 462 29.97 16.62 9.47
N LEU A 463 29.35 15.64 8.79
CA LEU A 463 29.84 15.14 7.49
C LEU A 463 29.73 16.21 6.40
N ARG A 464 28.73 17.09 6.46
CA ARG A 464 28.57 18.21 5.52
C ARG A 464 29.64 19.27 5.74
N GLU A 465 29.98 19.60 6.99
CA GLU A 465 31.09 20.50 7.34
C GLU A 465 32.45 19.94 6.87
N ALA A 466 32.61 18.60 6.87
CA ALA A 466 33.76 17.92 6.30
C ALA A 466 33.77 17.89 4.75
N GLY A 467 32.79 18.51 4.08
CA GLY A 467 32.72 18.66 2.63
C GLY A 467 32.07 17.49 1.88
N MET A 468 31.39 16.58 2.58
CA MET A 468 30.75 15.42 1.97
C MET A 468 29.29 15.70 1.53
N LYS A 469 28.83 15.05 0.45
CA LYS A 469 27.45 15.15 -0.04
C LYS A 469 26.53 14.19 0.73
N VAL A 470 25.95 14.67 1.81
CA VAL A 470 25.18 13.84 2.76
C VAL A 470 23.76 14.37 2.98
N GLN A 471 22.81 13.44 3.12
CA GLN A 471 21.43 13.71 3.53
C GLN A 471 21.02 12.76 4.67
N TYR A 472 20.10 13.20 5.53
CA TYR A 472 19.55 12.34 6.58
C TYR A 472 18.21 11.73 6.17
N LEU A 473 17.85 10.59 6.77
CA LEU A 473 16.56 9.93 6.57
C LEU A 473 16.00 9.40 7.89
N HIS A 474 14.93 10.02 8.38
CA HIS A 474 14.24 9.59 9.60
C HIS A 474 12.74 9.88 9.59
N SER A 475 12.05 9.59 10.69
CA SER A 475 10.60 9.46 10.70
C SER A 475 9.80 10.74 10.38
N THR A 476 10.39 11.93 10.49
CA THR A 476 9.75 13.21 10.15
C THR A 476 9.86 13.57 8.67
N VAL A 477 10.75 12.91 7.92
CA VAL A 477 10.86 13.09 6.46
C VAL A 477 9.63 12.44 5.83
N HIS A 478 8.89 13.21 5.04
CA HIS A 478 7.67 12.78 4.37
C HIS A 478 7.97 11.75 3.28
N THR A 479 7.04 10.81 3.02
CA THR A 479 7.27 9.66 2.12
C THR A 479 7.79 10.06 0.74
N LEU A 480 7.26 11.13 0.13
CA LEU A 480 7.72 11.63 -1.17
C LEU A 480 9.15 12.16 -1.11
N GLU A 481 9.47 12.98 -0.10
CA GLU A 481 10.81 13.52 0.12
C GLU A 481 11.82 12.38 0.31
N ARG A 482 11.46 11.32 1.06
CA ARG A 482 12.32 10.13 1.19
C ARG A 482 12.68 9.51 -0.16
N MET A 483 11.69 9.38 -1.05
CA MET A 483 11.91 8.82 -2.39
C MET A 483 12.84 9.70 -3.22
N GLU A 484 12.76 11.02 -3.06
CA GLU A 484 13.67 11.97 -3.71
C GLU A 484 15.10 11.85 -3.17
N ILE A 485 15.29 11.80 -1.85
CA ILE A 485 16.61 11.60 -1.21
C ILE A 485 17.27 10.32 -1.73
N LEU A 486 16.51 9.23 -1.80
CA LEU A 486 17.02 7.93 -2.21
C LEU A 486 17.28 7.87 -3.72
N ARG A 487 16.50 8.61 -4.53
CA ARG A 487 16.80 8.82 -5.95
C ARG A 487 18.08 9.62 -6.14
N ASP A 488 18.27 10.69 -5.37
CA ASP A 488 19.49 11.50 -5.38
C ASP A 488 20.73 10.71 -4.99
N LEU A 489 20.60 9.78 -4.04
CA LEU A 489 21.65 8.83 -3.71
C LEU A 489 22.05 7.98 -4.92
N ARG A 490 21.07 7.42 -5.65
CA ARG A 490 21.32 6.62 -6.85
C ARG A 490 21.92 7.44 -7.99
N LEU A 491 21.48 8.68 -8.16
CA LEU A 491 21.98 9.59 -9.20
C LEU A 491 23.38 10.16 -8.88
N GLY A 492 23.85 10.07 -7.63
CA GLY A 492 25.11 10.69 -7.19
C GLY A 492 25.01 12.19 -6.90
N ASN A 493 23.79 12.71 -6.78
CA ASN A 493 23.55 14.03 -6.22
C ASN A 493 23.86 14.03 -4.71
N CYS A 494 23.64 12.89 -4.07
CA CYS A 494 24.03 12.57 -2.71
C CYS A 494 24.90 11.32 -2.73
N ASP A 495 25.95 11.29 -1.90
CA ASP A 495 26.87 10.16 -1.80
C ASP A 495 26.58 9.28 -0.56
N ILE A 496 25.97 9.88 0.47
CA ILE A 496 25.80 9.28 1.81
C ILE A 496 24.38 9.55 2.33
N VAL A 497 23.70 8.51 2.79
CA VAL A 497 22.47 8.66 3.58
C VAL A 497 22.70 8.20 5.02
N VAL A 498 22.41 9.10 5.98
CA VAL A 498 22.45 8.80 7.41
C VAL A 498 21.02 8.63 7.91
N GLY A 499 20.66 7.49 8.49
CA GLY A 499 19.32 7.29 9.02
C GLY A 499 19.26 6.50 10.30
N VAL A 500 18.06 6.40 10.87
CA VAL A 500 17.83 5.61 12.09
C VAL A 500 17.36 4.20 11.73
N ASN A 501 16.34 4.12 10.89
CA ASN A 501 15.76 2.87 10.42
C ASN A 501 15.59 2.95 8.90
N LEU A 502 16.66 2.61 8.18
CA LEU A 502 16.72 2.54 6.71
C LEU A 502 16.14 1.22 6.16
N LEU A 503 15.40 0.46 6.99
CA LEU A 503 14.88 -0.86 6.63
C LEU A 503 13.50 -0.79 5.98
N ARG A 504 12.82 0.36 6.05
CA ARG A 504 11.39 0.46 5.71
C ARG A 504 11.11 0.51 4.21
N GLU A 505 12.03 0.99 3.40
CA GLU A 505 11.65 1.43 2.05
C GLU A 505 11.61 0.31 0.99
N GLY A 506 11.99 -0.93 1.30
CA GLY A 506 12.05 -2.00 0.28
C GLY A 506 13.02 -1.69 -0.88
N LEU A 507 13.93 -0.73 -0.68
CA LEU A 507 14.74 -0.19 -1.77
C LEU A 507 15.91 -1.08 -2.14
N ASP A 508 16.08 -1.20 -3.44
CA ASP A 508 17.16 -1.88 -4.12
C ASP A 508 18.19 -0.83 -4.56
N LEU A 509 19.33 -0.76 -3.87
CA LEU A 509 20.39 0.25 -4.07
C LEU A 509 21.70 -0.45 -4.49
N PRO A 510 21.87 -0.87 -5.76
CA PRO A 510 23.10 -1.50 -6.23
C PRO A 510 24.34 -0.60 -6.11
N GLU A 511 24.15 0.72 -6.05
CA GLU A 511 25.22 1.71 -5.93
C GLU A 511 25.83 1.75 -4.52
N VAL A 512 25.20 1.14 -3.51
CA VAL A 512 25.71 1.10 -2.13
C VAL A 512 26.70 -0.05 -1.96
N SER A 513 27.96 0.28 -1.62
CA SER A 513 28.98 -0.72 -1.28
C SER A 513 29.44 -0.68 0.17
N LEU A 514 29.10 0.36 0.93
CA LEU A 514 29.37 0.46 2.37
C LEU A 514 28.08 0.65 3.16
N VAL A 515 27.90 -0.18 4.20
CA VAL A 515 26.91 0.04 5.25
C VAL A 515 27.64 0.14 6.59
N ALA A 516 27.49 1.28 7.27
CA ALA A 516 28.04 1.50 8.61
C ALA A 516 26.92 1.49 9.65
N ILE A 517 27.11 0.74 10.74
CA ILE A 517 26.17 0.65 11.86
C ILE A 517 26.87 1.18 13.11
N LEU A 518 26.51 2.40 13.50
CA LEU A 518 26.99 3.00 14.75
C LEU A 518 26.29 2.36 15.95
N ASP A 519 26.99 2.27 17.07
CA ASP A 519 26.46 1.74 18.32
C ASP A 519 25.82 0.35 18.14
N ALA A 520 26.51 -0.54 17.42
CA ALA A 520 25.99 -1.86 17.06
C ALA A 520 25.75 -2.75 18.29
N ASP A 521 26.42 -2.44 19.42
CA ASP A 521 26.30 -3.17 20.69
C ASP A 521 25.16 -2.70 21.61
N LYS A 522 24.39 -1.69 21.20
CA LYS A 522 23.23 -1.21 21.95
C LYS A 522 22.00 -2.00 21.56
N GLU A 523 21.78 -3.11 22.25
CA GLU A 523 20.61 -3.97 22.02
C GLU A 523 19.29 -3.19 22.14
N GLY A 524 18.31 -3.66 21.36
CA GLY A 524 17.01 -3.03 21.22
C GLY A 524 16.45 -3.30 19.83
N PHE A 525 15.31 -2.69 19.49
CA PHE A 525 14.65 -2.91 18.21
C PHE A 525 15.59 -2.67 17.00
N LEU A 526 16.36 -1.59 17.02
CA LEU A 526 17.24 -1.19 15.92
C LEU A 526 18.53 -2.04 15.78
N ARG A 527 18.87 -2.84 16.80
CA ARG A 527 20.08 -3.70 16.84
C ARG A 527 19.74 -5.14 17.21
N SER A 528 18.51 -5.56 16.97
CA SER A 528 18.12 -6.96 17.05
C SER A 528 18.76 -7.78 15.92
N GLU A 529 18.84 -9.09 16.09
CA GLU A 529 19.29 -10.04 15.04
C GLU A 529 18.62 -9.74 13.69
N THR A 530 17.29 -9.59 13.69
CA THR A 530 16.50 -9.27 12.51
C THR A 530 16.94 -7.94 11.87
N SER A 531 16.98 -6.86 12.65
CA SER A 531 17.35 -5.53 12.14
C SER A 531 18.78 -5.48 11.60
N LEU A 532 19.72 -6.17 12.27
CA LEU A 532 21.11 -6.26 11.83
C LEU A 532 21.22 -7.01 10.49
N ILE A 533 20.62 -8.20 10.37
CA ILE A 533 20.64 -8.98 9.11
C ILE A 533 20.04 -8.18 7.96
N GLN A 534 18.92 -7.48 8.19
CA GLN A 534 18.31 -6.65 7.15
C GLN A 534 19.17 -5.45 6.76
N THR A 535 19.84 -4.82 7.74
CA THR A 535 20.72 -3.66 7.48
C THR A 535 21.95 -4.11 6.71
N ILE A 536 22.56 -5.23 7.12
CA ILE A 536 23.67 -5.89 6.41
C ILE A 536 23.28 -6.20 4.96
N GLY A 537 22.06 -6.72 4.75
CA GLY A 537 21.54 -7.06 3.43
C GLY A 537 21.47 -5.89 2.44
N ARG A 538 21.55 -4.64 2.89
CA ARG A 538 21.60 -3.46 2.01
C ARG A 538 22.91 -3.37 1.23
N ALA A 539 24.03 -3.89 1.75
CA ALA A 539 25.29 -3.96 1.04
C ALA A 539 25.38 -5.16 0.07
N ALA A 540 24.44 -6.12 0.13
CA ALA A 540 24.51 -7.35 -0.64
C ALA A 540 24.11 -7.21 -2.13
N ARG A 541 23.81 -5.98 -2.58
CA ARG A 541 23.46 -5.64 -3.97
C ARG A 541 24.65 -5.20 -4.80
N ASN A 542 25.82 -5.04 -4.18
CA ASN A 542 27.04 -4.59 -4.81
C ASN A 542 28.14 -5.65 -4.62
N LYS A 543 28.92 -5.94 -5.66
CA LYS A 543 30.03 -6.90 -5.61
C LYS A 543 31.14 -6.51 -4.61
N LEU A 544 31.27 -5.22 -4.31
CA LEU A 544 32.20 -4.65 -3.32
C LEU A 544 31.55 -4.43 -1.95
N GLY A 545 30.34 -4.94 -1.76
CA GLY A 545 29.55 -4.78 -0.54
C GLY A 545 30.29 -5.21 0.72
N ARG A 546 30.36 -4.30 1.70
CA ARG A 546 30.91 -4.53 3.03
C ARG A 546 30.14 -3.78 4.10
N VAL A 547 30.25 -4.25 5.34
CA VAL A 547 29.58 -3.70 6.51
C VAL A 547 30.59 -3.46 7.63
N VAL A 548 30.50 -2.30 8.27
CA VAL A 548 31.27 -1.98 9.48
C VAL A 548 30.31 -1.79 10.65
N LEU A 549 30.48 -2.61 11.70
CA LEU A 549 29.75 -2.54 12.95
C LEU A 549 30.65 -1.86 14.00
N TYR A 550 30.29 -0.64 14.42
CA TYR A 550 31.02 0.05 15.49
C TYR A 550 30.47 -0.37 16.86
N ALA A 551 31.28 -1.09 17.63
CA ALA A 551 30.90 -1.71 18.90
C ALA A 551 32.13 -2.03 19.75
N ASP A 552 31.98 -1.96 21.08
CA ASP A 552 33.05 -2.35 22.02
C ASP A 552 32.90 -3.79 22.52
N LYS A 553 31.74 -4.40 22.29
CA LYS A 553 31.42 -5.78 22.65
C LYS A 553 30.54 -6.42 21.58
N ILE A 554 30.71 -7.72 21.35
CA ILE A 554 29.83 -8.49 20.48
C ILE A 554 28.63 -8.96 21.30
N THR A 555 27.43 -8.48 20.98
CA THR A 555 26.18 -8.93 21.60
C THR A 555 25.71 -10.24 20.97
N GLY A 556 24.80 -10.97 21.63
CA GLY A 556 24.24 -12.19 21.04
C GLY A 556 23.47 -11.91 19.74
N SER A 557 22.86 -10.72 19.61
CA SER A 557 22.20 -10.28 18.37
C SER A 557 23.21 -10.08 17.23
N MET A 558 24.39 -9.50 17.54
CA MET A 558 25.47 -9.33 16.56
C MET A 558 26.06 -10.67 16.14
N GLU A 559 26.36 -11.54 17.10
CA GLU A 559 26.93 -12.87 16.83
C GLU A 559 26.07 -13.66 15.85
N ARG A 560 24.76 -13.82 16.14
CA ARG A 560 23.83 -14.52 15.24
C ARG A 560 23.72 -13.88 13.85
N ALA A 561 23.74 -12.55 13.77
CA ALA A 561 23.67 -11.84 12.49
C ALA A 561 24.96 -12.04 11.66
N ILE A 562 26.13 -11.95 12.29
CA ILE A 562 27.44 -12.18 11.65
C ILE A 562 27.54 -13.62 11.18
N ASP A 563 27.20 -14.59 12.03
CA ASP A 563 27.27 -16.02 11.72
C ASP A 563 26.36 -16.41 10.55
N GLU A 564 25.11 -15.93 10.53
CA GLU A 564 24.20 -16.19 9.42
C GLU A 564 24.69 -15.54 8.11
N THR A 565 25.28 -14.35 8.18
CA THR A 565 25.86 -13.67 7.01
C THR A 565 27.05 -14.46 6.46
N ASN A 566 27.96 -14.90 7.33
CA ASN A 566 29.13 -15.69 6.96
C ASN A 566 28.74 -17.07 6.39
N ARG A 567 27.73 -17.72 6.98
CA ARG A 567 27.19 -18.99 6.48
C ARG A 567 26.64 -18.84 5.06
N ARG A 568 25.80 -17.82 4.82
CA ARG A 568 25.22 -17.54 3.49
C ARG A 568 26.32 -17.27 2.47
N ARG A 569 27.28 -16.42 2.83
CA ARG A 569 28.43 -16.09 1.99
C ARG A 569 29.20 -17.33 1.55
N ALA A 570 29.53 -18.24 2.48
CA ALA A 570 30.26 -19.47 2.17
C ALA A 570 29.49 -20.38 1.19
N ILE A 571 28.16 -20.51 1.34
CA ILE A 571 27.30 -21.27 0.42
C ILE A 571 27.32 -20.63 -0.98
N GLN A 572 27.22 -19.31 -1.05
CA GLN A 572 27.21 -18.57 -2.32
C GLN A 572 28.57 -18.66 -3.03
N GLU A 573 29.69 -18.52 -2.31
CA GLU A 573 31.04 -18.67 -2.86
C GLU A 573 31.26 -20.09 -3.41
N ALA A 574 30.85 -21.12 -2.67
CA ALA A 574 30.96 -22.51 -3.12
C ALA A 574 30.11 -22.76 -4.38
N HIS A 575 28.90 -22.21 -4.44
CA HIS A 575 28.04 -22.29 -5.61
C HIS A 575 28.67 -21.61 -6.84
N ASN A 576 29.18 -20.39 -6.67
CA ASN A 576 29.81 -19.63 -7.73
C ASN A 576 31.05 -20.34 -8.27
N LEU A 577 31.90 -20.86 -7.39
CA LEU A 577 33.08 -21.64 -7.77
C LEU A 577 32.69 -22.89 -8.57
N LYS A 578 31.67 -23.62 -8.12
CA LYS A 578 31.19 -24.84 -8.78
C LYS A 578 30.64 -24.58 -10.19
N HIS A 579 30.00 -23.42 -10.42
CA HIS A 579 29.33 -23.09 -11.68
C HIS A 579 30.10 -22.08 -12.54
N GLY A 580 31.29 -21.63 -12.12
CA GLY A 580 32.09 -20.64 -12.85
C GLY A 580 31.41 -19.27 -12.97
N ILE A 581 30.68 -18.84 -11.94
CA ILE A 581 29.93 -17.58 -11.93
C ILE A 581 30.80 -16.48 -11.29
N GLU A 582 31.03 -15.39 -12.03
CA GLU A 582 31.63 -14.19 -11.46
C GLU A 582 30.53 -13.25 -10.93
N PRO A 583 30.64 -12.74 -9.68
CA PRO A 583 29.65 -11.83 -9.12
C PRO A 583 29.53 -10.52 -9.90
N GLU A 584 28.32 -10.20 -10.36
CA GLU A 584 28.04 -8.95 -11.07
C GLU A 584 27.02 -8.08 -10.33
N THR A 585 27.35 -6.80 -10.14
CA THR A 585 26.43 -5.78 -9.62
C THR A 585 25.33 -5.51 -10.64
N ILE A 586 24.06 -5.63 -10.23
CA ILE A 586 22.91 -5.38 -11.11
C ILE A 586 22.88 -3.90 -11.50
N LYS A 587 22.89 -3.61 -12.80
CA LYS A 587 22.61 -2.26 -13.33
C LYS A 587 21.11 -2.12 -13.53
N LYS A 588 20.45 -1.34 -12.66
CA LYS A 588 19.01 -1.06 -12.76
C LYS A 588 18.82 0.38 -13.18
N GLU A 589 18.06 0.63 -14.24
CA GLU A 589 17.71 2.01 -14.61
C GLU A 589 17.05 2.75 -13.44
N VAL A 590 17.45 3.99 -13.22
CA VAL A 590 16.75 4.91 -12.33
C VAL A 590 15.52 5.39 -13.10
N ARG A 591 14.44 4.61 -13.09
CA ARG A 591 13.17 5.00 -13.73
C ARG A 591 12.58 6.22 -12.99
N ASP A 592 11.98 7.14 -13.75
CA ASP A 592 11.22 8.30 -13.25
C ASP A 592 9.84 7.92 -12.65
N SER A 593 9.76 6.79 -11.94
CA SER A 593 8.53 6.30 -11.31
C SER A 593 7.96 7.23 -10.24
N VAL A 594 8.73 8.24 -9.80
CA VAL A 594 8.29 9.29 -8.87
C VAL A 594 7.24 10.20 -9.52
N ARG A 595 7.27 10.42 -10.83
CA ARG A 595 6.29 11.31 -11.52
C ARG A 595 4.88 10.75 -11.50
N SER A 596 4.72 9.44 -11.67
CA SER A 596 3.41 8.76 -11.63
C SER A 596 2.77 8.74 -10.24
N LEU A 597 3.55 8.87 -9.16
CA LEU A 597 3.05 9.01 -7.79
C LEU A 597 2.80 10.48 -7.40
N LYS A 598 3.53 11.44 -7.99
CA LYS A 598 3.27 12.89 -7.81
C LYS A 598 1.87 13.31 -8.26
N VAL A 599 1.25 12.57 -9.18
CA VAL A 599 -0.10 12.86 -9.69
C VAL A 599 -1.19 12.52 -8.67
N ALA A 600 -0.92 11.63 -7.71
CA ALA A 600 -1.93 11.09 -6.79
C ALA A 600 -2.06 11.83 -5.44
N GLU A 601 -1.06 12.58 -4.97
CA GLU A 601 -1.06 13.14 -3.61
C GLU A 601 -1.23 14.69 -3.52
N GLU A 602 -1.14 15.46 -4.62
CA GLU A 602 -1.12 16.95 -4.56
C GLU A 602 -2.35 17.66 -5.16
N SER A 603 -3.56 17.18 -4.89
CA SER A 603 -4.80 17.90 -5.27
C SER A 603 -5.66 18.23 -4.05
N ALA A 604 -5.28 19.25 -3.29
CA ALA A 604 -6.18 19.97 -2.38
C ALA A 604 -5.62 21.35 -2.02
N ALA A 605 -6.22 22.44 -2.54
CA ALA A 605 -6.76 23.57 -1.76
C ALA A 605 -7.13 24.77 -2.65
N TYR A 606 -8.23 25.40 -2.26
CA TYR A 606 -9.01 26.42 -2.95
C TYR A 606 -8.41 27.84 -3.00
N ASP A 607 -8.91 28.53 -4.02
CA ASP A 607 -8.81 29.93 -4.40
C ASP A 607 -9.26 30.95 -3.34
N LYS A 608 -8.56 32.10 -3.27
CA LYS A 608 -9.03 33.40 -2.76
C LYS A 608 -8.00 34.49 -3.10
N GLY A 609 -8.32 35.34 -4.06
CA GLY A 609 -7.47 36.45 -4.52
C GLY A 609 -7.36 37.64 -3.55
N ILE A 610 -6.23 38.37 -3.66
CA ILE A 610 -6.03 39.75 -3.19
C ILE A 610 -5.07 40.50 -4.15
N ASP A 611 -5.42 41.76 -4.38
CA ASP A 611 -4.90 42.86 -5.21
C ASP A 611 -3.35 43.07 -5.27
N PRO A 612 -2.72 43.32 -6.45
CA PRO A 612 -1.25 43.36 -6.62
C PRO A 612 -0.48 44.62 -6.16
N ASP A 613 -1.12 45.72 -5.74
CA ASP A 613 -0.41 47.02 -5.67
C ASP A 613 0.16 47.44 -4.31
N ARG A 614 0.30 46.53 -3.33
CA ARG A 614 0.96 46.82 -2.04
C ARG A 614 1.67 45.61 -1.45
N ILE A 615 2.94 45.40 -1.83
CA ILE A 615 3.80 44.42 -1.16
C ILE A 615 4.86 45.18 -0.36
N ALA A 616 4.83 45.04 0.96
CA ALA A 616 5.90 45.51 1.84
C ALA A 616 7.12 44.59 1.70
N PHE A 617 8.33 45.11 1.94
CA PHE A 617 9.58 44.36 1.72
C PHE A 617 9.67 43.06 2.54
N GLU A 618 8.94 42.98 3.65
CA GLU A 618 8.86 41.82 4.55
C GLU A 618 8.07 40.64 3.94
N ASP A 619 7.25 40.89 2.92
CA ASP A 619 6.38 39.89 2.27
C ASP A 619 7.02 39.23 1.03
N LEU A 620 8.21 39.68 0.60
CA LEU A 620 8.95 39.14 -0.54
C LEU A 620 9.13 37.61 -0.51
N PRO A 621 9.50 36.97 0.62
CA PRO A 621 9.57 35.50 0.70
C PRO A 621 8.22 34.81 0.47
N MET A 622 7.12 35.40 0.92
CA MET A 622 5.77 34.86 0.74
C MET A 622 5.32 34.99 -0.72
N VAL A 623 5.66 36.10 -1.38
CA VAL A 623 5.38 36.33 -2.80
C VAL A 623 6.17 35.37 -3.68
N ILE A 624 7.46 35.14 -3.38
CA ILE A 624 8.28 34.14 -4.08
C ILE A 624 7.68 32.74 -3.91
N ALA A 625 7.28 32.35 -2.69
CA ALA A 625 6.65 31.05 -2.45
C ALA A 625 5.30 30.88 -3.18
N ARG A 626 4.55 31.98 -3.38
CA ARG A 626 3.32 31.98 -4.18
C ARG A 626 3.62 31.83 -5.67
N LEU A 627 4.54 32.62 -6.22
CA LEU A 627 4.95 32.53 -7.62
C LEU A 627 5.56 31.16 -7.94
N GLU A 628 6.27 30.53 -7.01
CA GLU A 628 6.76 29.15 -7.18
C GLU A 628 5.61 28.13 -7.29
N ARG A 629 4.48 28.40 -6.64
CA ARG A 629 3.27 27.59 -6.75
C ARG A 629 2.58 27.83 -8.09
N GLU A 630 2.37 29.09 -8.47
CA GLU A 630 1.78 29.48 -9.76
C GLU A 630 2.63 28.97 -10.95
N MET A 631 3.96 29.04 -10.87
CA MET A 631 4.87 28.46 -11.86
C MET A 631 4.72 26.94 -11.97
N LYS A 632 4.56 26.25 -10.83
CA LYS A 632 4.31 24.80 -10.81
C LYS A 632 2.94 24.47 -11.38
N GLU A 633 1.94 25.31 -11.16
CA GLU A 633 0.59 25.17 -11.73
C GLU A 633 0.59 25.39 -13.25
N ALA A 634 1.22 26.46 -13.75
CA ALA A 634 1.41 26.68 -15.19
C ALA A 634 2.20 25.54 -15.85
N SER A 635 3.23 25.01 -15.17
CA SER A 635 3.95 23.82 -15.64
C SER A 635 3.10 22.54 -15.60
N LYS A 636 2.13 22.42 -14.68
CA LYS A 636 1.14 21.32 -14.62
C LYS A 636 0.13 21.43 -15.78
N ALA A 637 -0.24 22.65 -16.16
CA ALA A 637 -1.13 22.95 -17.30
C ALA A 637 -0.45 22.85 -18.68
N LEU A 638 0.85 22.51 -18.73
CA LEU A 638 1.69 22.51 -19.95
C LEU A 638 1.86 23.91 -20.59
N GLU A 639 1.62 24.97 -19.81
CA GLU A 639 1.79 26.38 -20.20
C GLU A 639 3.24 26.81 -19.93
N PHE A 640 4.17 26.24 -20.69
CA PHE A 640 5.60 26.40 -20.44
C PHE A 640 6.11 27.83 -20.61
N GLU A 641 5.45 28.64 -21.45
CA GLU A 641 5.79 30.05 -21.63
C GLU A 641 5.44 30.88 -20.39
N GLU A 642 4.29 30.59 -19.77
CA GLU A 642 3.84 31.23 -18.54
C GLU A 642 4.69 30.78 -17.33
N ALA A 643 4.99 29.49 -17.23
CA ALA A 643 5.94 28.97 -16.24
C ALA A 643 7.34 29.60 -16.39
N ALA A 644 7.81 29.83 -17.62
CA ALA A 644 9.09 30.50 -17.87
C ALA A 644 9.04 31.99 -17.46
N ALA A 645 7.95 32.70 -17.73
CA ALA A 645 7.77 34.08 -17.32
C ALA A 645 7.76 34.23 -15.78
N ILE A 646 7.02 33.37 -15.08
CA ILE A 646 6.95 33.36 -13.61
C ILE A 646 8.31 33.00 -13.00
N ARG A 647 9.04 32.05 -13.60
CA ARG A 647 10.41 31.70 -13.18
C ARG A 647 11.36 32.90 -13.25
N ASP A 648 11.29 33.65 -14.35
CA ASP A 648 12.16 34.81 -14.57
C ASP A 648 11.80 35.96 -13.62
N GLU A 649 10.54 36.06 -13.19
CA GLU A 649 10.08 36.97 -12.16
C GLU A 649 10.57 36.58 -10.75
N ILE A 650 10.51 35.28 -10.40
CA ILE A 650 11.10 34.74 -9.18
C ILE A 650 12.60 35.05 -9.09
N PHE A 651 13.35 34.91 -10.20
CA PHE A 651 14.77 35.23 -10.23
C PHE A 651 15.04 36.72 -9.94
N LYS A 652 14.22 37.63 -10.47
CA LYS A 652 14.33 39.07 -10.18
C LYS A 652 14.07 39.37 -8.70
N LEU A 653 13.03 38.78 -8.12
CA LEU A 653 12.67 38.98 -6.71
C LEU A 653 13.74 38.41 -5.76
N ARG A 654 14.31 37.24 -6.08
CA ARG A 654 15.42 36.65 -5.32
C ARG A 654 16.68 37.51 -5.38
N ALA A 655 17.00 38.09 -6.54
CA ALA A 655 18.14 39.01 -6.68
C ALA A 655 17.99 40.28 -5.82
N ILE A 656 16.78 40.83 -5.72
CA ILE A 656 16.45 41.98 -4.84
C ILE A 656 16.60 41.60 -3.36
N LEU A 657 16.10 40.43 -2.97
CA LEU A 657 16.25 39.90 -1.60
C LEU A 657 17.73 39.70 -1.22
N GLU A 658 18.56 39.25 -2.16
CA GLU A 658 19.97 38.98 -1.94
C GLU A 658 20.83 40.27 -1.89
N GLN A 659 20.49 41.30 -2.68
CA GLN A 659 21.13 42.63 -2.59
C GLN A 659 20.87 43.32 -1.25
N THR A 660 19.72 43.06 -0.63
CA THR A 660 19.31 43.76 0.59
C THR A 660 19.84 43.07 1.86
N LYS A 661 20.20 41.78 1.79
CA LYS A 661 20.97 41.09 2.85
C LYS A 661 22.45 41.50 2.92
N ARG A 662 22.94 42.25 1.92
CA ARG A 662 24.33 42.76 1.86
C ARG A 662 24.47 44.23 2.32
N LEU A 663 23.36 44.91 2.58
CA LEU A 663 23.29 46.22 3.25
C LEU A 663 22.94 45.99 4.73
#